data_AF-A0A7V9BHS9-F1
#
_entry.id   AF-A0A7V9BHS9-F1
#
_cell.length_a   1.000
_cell.length_b   1.000
_cell.length_c   1.000
_cell.angle_alpha   90.00
_cell.angle_beta   90.00
_cell.angle_gamma   90.00
#
_symmetry.space_group_name_H-M   'P 1'
#
loop_
_entity.id
_entity.type
_entity.pdbx_description
1 polymer ?
#
loop_
_entity_poly.entity_id
_entity_poly.type
_entity_poly.pdbx_seq_one_letter_code
_entity_poly.pdbx_strand_id
1 'polypeptide(L)'
;MTFRLSRHRSLFRLGAVALLLLSSGTQPSAGGAGVAGQGMATTPVPSTATWRYLDNGSDQGTAWRSPSFDDGAWASGSAQLGYGDGDEATVVGFGSNSAAKYITTYFRHTFSVADPAAYSGLTLRLLRDDGAVVYVNGIEVYRSNLPAGQVNHGTLALAAVAGTDENTFSQASMDPAVLVPGDNVIAVEIHQANGTSSDISFALELTASEGVNLTRGPYLQVGTPNSVVVRWRTDATTDSRVRYGASPSDLTNMADDLSQTTDHAVTVAGLQPNTRYYYSVGTTGAPIAGGDASHTFLTAPATGTNKATRIWVLGDSGTANAEAAAVRDAYLTFTGTRGTDLWLMLGDNAYETGTDPEFQAAVFNMYPTVLRQAVLWPTLGNHDGQTADSATGTGPYYDIFTLPKSGEAGGVPSGTEAYYSFDYGNIHFICLESFETNRSVNSPMMTWLRNDVMATTQQWVIAFWHHPPYTKGSHNSDTEVELMEMRANALPILEAAGVDLVLAGHSHSYERSFLLDGHYGSSATLNSGMKVDGGSGREDGTGAYRKPGPGPTSNAGAVYAVAGSSGKVSGGALNHPAMFVSLNNLGSLVLDVDGSRLDAKFLDQTGAVRDYFTLLKDVAPPPAPAAPGSLSAATLSASSIGLTWADNASTEDGFVVSRATGGGAFGDIATLDADVTAFTSTGLTAATTYSFRVRAFNIGGSSGNSNTATATTETPPASLAAPSGLTAKAGTTGSVTLNWTDRSTTEDRFELERSDDGVSFAAIRTVPADTRTFTDSGLQRRQNYWYRVRGGAGSLTSPYSNVVKVKTR
;
A
#
# COMPACT_ATOMS: atom_id res chain seq x y z
N MET A 1 -41.60 31.21 -10.88
CA MET A 1 -40.77 32.37 -11.29
C MET A 1 -39.62 31.82 -12.14
N THR A 2 -39.75 31.75 -13.48
CA THR A 2 -39.22 32.72 -14.49
C THR A 2 -37.71 32.97 -14.29
N PHE A 3 -36.78 32.57 -15.18
CA PHE A 3 -36.70 32.86 -16.62
C PHE A 3 -35.88 31.82 -17.44
N ARG A 4 -36.17 31.80 -18.75
CA ARG A 4 -35.57 31.06 -19.87
C ARG A 4 -34.39 31.83 -20.54
N LEU A 5 -33.71 31.10 -21.46
CA LEU A 5 -32.90 31.52 -22.63
C LEU A 5 -31.41 31.77 -22.37
N SER A 6 -30.45 31.39 -23.22
CA SER A 6 -30.49 31.32 -24.69
C SER A 6 -29.49 30.32 -25.29
N ARG A 7 -29.78 29.90 -26.52
CA ARG A 7 -28.85 29.23 -27.44
C ARG A 7 -27.98 30.27 -28.14
N HIS A 8 -26.72 29.95 -28.41
CA HIS A 8 -26.03 30.44 -29.60
C HIS A 8 -25.32 29.30 -30.34
N ARG A 9 -25.57 29.25 -31.65
CA ARG A 9 -24.92 28.39 -32.63
C ARG A 9 -23.63 29.06 -33.11
N SER A 10 -22.60 28.26 -33.39
CA SER A 10 -21.71 28.50 -34.53
C SER A 10 -21.21 27.16 -35.07
N LEU A 11 -21.44 26.96 -36.38
CA LEU A 11 -20.99 25.83 -37.17
C LEU A 11 -19.47 25.90 -37.38
N PHE A 12 -18.80 24.74 -37.36
CA PHE A 12 -17.79 24.41 -38.37
C PHE A 12 -17.89 22.91 -38.69
N ARG A 13 -18.09 22.60 -39.97
CA ARG A 13 -17.96 21.26 -40.57
C ARG A 13 -16.48 21.06 -40.91
N LEU A 14 -16.00 19.83 -40.74
CA LEU A 14 -15.07 19.03 -41.56
C LEU A 14 -14.80 17.79 -40.67
N GLY A 15 -15.11 16.54 -41.01
CA GLY A 15 -14.93 15.85 -42.27
C GLY A 15 -13.76 14.87 -42.11
N ALA A 16 -13.98 13.71 -41.48
CA ALA A 16 -13.08 12.56 -41.61
C ALA A 16 -13.83 11.27 -41.19
N VAL A 17 -14.00 10.39 -42.17
CA VAL A 17 -14.54 9.03 -42.06
C VAL A 17 -13.38 8.14 -41.62
N ALA A 18 -13.48 7.49 -40.47
CA ALA A 18 -12.57 6.43 -40.08
C ALA A 18 -13.23 5.07 -40.39
N LEU A 19 -12.65 4.39 -41.37
CA LEU A 19 -13.01 3.07 -41.85
C LEU A 19 -12.49 2.02 -40.85
N LEU A 20 -13.39 1.34 -40.15
CA LEU A 20 -13.08 0.16 -39.34
C LEU A 20 -12.89 -1.03 -40.29
N LEU A 21 -11.66 -1.53 -40.42
CA LEU A 21 -11.36 -2.84 -41.02
C LEU A 21 -10.97 -3.79 -39.89
N LEU A 22 -11.93 -4.63 -39.51
CA LEU A 22 -11.69 -5.85 -38.74
C LEU A 22 -11.17 -6.92 -39.71
N SER A 23 -9.92 -7.34 -39.56
CA SER A 23 -9.42 -8.57 -40.18
C SER A 23 -9.18 -9.62 -39.11
N SER A 24 -10.06 -10.62 -39.11
CA SER A 24 -9.86 -11.93 -38.49
C SER A 24 -8.62 -12.62 -39.09
N GLY A 25 -7.71 -13.09 -38.24
CA GLY A 25 -6.54 -13.88 -38.64
C GLY A 25 -6.19 -14.88 -37.54
N THR A 26 -6.35 -16.14 -37.88
CA THR A 26 -6.11 -17.37 -37.11
C THR A 26 -4.69 -17.52 -36.53
N GLN A 27 -4.58 -18.11 -35.33
CA GLN A 27 -3.33 -18.67 -34.80
C GLN A 27 -2.73 -19.75 -35.71
N PRO A 28 -1.39 -19.92 -35.68
CA PRO A 28 -0.78 -21.23 -35.84
C PRO A 28 0.00 -21.68 -34.59
N SER A 29 0.01 -23.00 -34.46
CA SER A 29 0.54 -23.88 -33.43
C SER A 29 2.06 -23.81 -33.20
N ALA A 30 2.45 -24.20 -31.98
CA ALA A 30 3.83 -24.44 -31.55
C ALA A 30 4.51 -25.63 -32.27
N GLY A 31 5.82 -25.50 -32.49
CA GLY A 31 6.73 -26.62 -32.76
C GLY A 31 8.11 -26.20 -33.28
N GLY A 32 9.17 -26.46 -32.50
CA GLY A 32 10.55 -26.59 -33.01
C GLY A 32 11.58 -25.64 -32.37
N ALA A 33 12.51 -26.19 -31.60
CA ALA A 33 13.55 -25.50 -30.85
C ALA A 33 14.74 -25.02 -31.70
N GLY A 34 15.36 -23.90 -31.29
CA GLY A 34 16.79 -23.64 -31.49
C GLY A 34 17.17 -22.23 -31.95
N VAL A 35 18.01 -21.59 -31.12
CA VAL A 35 18.97 -20.49 -31.37
C VAL A 35 18.52 -19.06 -30.98
N ALA A 36 19.19 -18.59 -29.92
CA ALA A 36 19.51 -17.22 -29.47
C ALA A 36 18.50 -16.09 -29.78
N GLY A 37 17.85 -15.60 -28.72
CA GLY A 37 17.25 -14.28 -28.70
C GLY A 37 18.33 -13.20 -28.81
N GLN A 38 18.50 -12.67 -30.01
CA GLN A 38 19.11 -11.36 -30.23
C GLN A 38 17.98 -10.35 -30.04
N GLY A 39 18.18 -9.30 -29.24
CA GLY A 39 17.33 -8.10 -29.32
C GLY A 39 17.20 -7.68 -30.78
N MET A 40 16.07 -7.09 -31.19
CA MET A 40 15.74 -6.78 -32.59
C MET A 40 16.95 -6.15 -33.30
N ALA A 41 17.73 -6.99 -33.98
CA ALA A 41 18.94 -6.56 -34.65
C ALA A 41 18.51 -5.92 -35.96
N THR A 42 18.82 -4.64 -36.13
CA THR A 42 18.64 -4.00 -37.43
C THR A 42 19.86 -4.30 -38.29
N THR A 43 19.69 -4.39 -39.61
CA THR A 43 20.79 -4.59 -40.55
C THR A 43 20.95 -3.33 -41.41
N PRO A 44 21.64 -2.28 -40.92
CA PRO A 44 21.87 -1.06 -41.69
C PRO A 44 22.50 -1.29 -43.07
N VAL A 45 23.39 -2.29 -43.19
CA VAL A 45 24.02 -2.68 -44.46
C VAL A 45 23.92 -4.20 -44.61
N PRO A 46 23.06 -4.74 -45.48
CA PRO A 46 22.99 -6.18 -45.72
C PRO A 46 24.23 -6.67 -46.49
N SER A 47 24.60 -7.94 -46.35
CA SER A 47 25.73 -8.55 -47.08
C SER A 47 25.60 -8.46 -48.62
N THR A 48 24.39 -8.26 -49.12
CA THR A 48 24.05 -8.11 -50.55
C THR A 48 23.92 -6.65 -50.99
N ALA A 49 24.35 -5.69 -50.16
CA ALA A 49 24.26 -4.26 -50.45
C ALA A 49 24.94 -3.89 -51.78
N THR A 50 24.44 -2.82 -52.41
CA THR A 50 25.03 -2.26 -53.63
C THR A 50 26.14 -1.29 -53.28
N TRP A 51 27.34 -1.53 -53.81
CA TRP A 51 28.53 -0.73 -53.57
C TRP A 51 28.89 0.08 -54.83
N ARG A 52 29.30 1.33 -54.63
CA ARG A 52 30.10 2.07 -55.60
C ARG A 52 31.51 1.50 -55.58
N TYR A 53 32.14 1.29 -56.72
CA TYR A 53 33.48 0.72 -56.78
C TYR A 53 34.37 1.39 -57.83
N LEU A 54 35.68 1.35 -57.56
CA LEU A 54 36.73 1.82 -58.46
C LEU A 54 37.83 0.76 -58.56
N ASP A 55 38.01 0.23 -59.76
CA ASP A 55 38.82 -0.94 -60.11
C ASP A 55 39.88 -0.62 -61.19
N ASN A 56 40.22 0.65 -61.36
CA ASN A 56 41.12 1.14 -62.42
C ASN A 56 42.59 1.28 -61.99
N GLY A 57 42.92 0.87 -60.76
CA GLY A 57 44.27 0.91 -60.20
C GLY A 57 44.82 2.30 -59.85
N SER A 58 43.99 3.35 -59.90
CA SER A 58 44.43 4.72 -59.55
C SER A 58 44.60 4.92 -58.04
N ASP A 59 45.57 5.76 -57.64
CA ASP A 59 45.73 6.18 -56.24
C ASP A 59 44.64 7.21 -55.86
N GLN A 60 43.78 6.84 -54.91
CA GLN A 60 42.71 7.71 -54.42
C GLN A 60 43.14 8.54 -53.19
N GLY A 61 44.34 8.32 -52.65
CA GLY A 61 44.78 8.92 -51.39
C GLY A 61 43.82 8.62 -50.24
N THR A 62 43.49 9.63 -49.43
CA THR A 62 42.60 9.47 -48.26
C THR A 62 41.26 10.18 -48.38
N ALA A 63 41.08 11.06 -49.37
CA ALA A 63 39.88 11.90 -49.51
C ALA A 63 38.60 11.07 -49.73
N TRP A 64 38.72 9.96 -50.46
CA TRP A 64 37.65 9.00 -50.76
C TRP A 64 37.11 8.26 -49.53
N ARG A 65 37.65 8.47 -48.33
CA ARG A 65 37.12 7.88 -47.09
C ARG A 65 36.05 8.78 -46.45
N SER A 66 36.03 10.07 -46.83
CA SER A 66 35.12 11.07 -46.27
C SER A 66 33.68 10.89 -46.80
N PRO A 67 32.65 11.15 -45.97
CA PRO A 67 31.27 11.27 -46.43
C PRO A 67 31.07 12.33 -47.52
N SER A 68 31.91 13.38 -47.54
CA SER A 68 31.81 14.49 -48.48
C SER A 68 32.40 14.23 -49.87
N PHE A 69 33.00 13.06 -50.10
CA PHE A 69 33.60 12.73 -51.39
C PHE A 69 32.53 12.35 -52.42
N ASP A 70 32.65 12.89 -53.63
CA ASP A 70 31.76 12.59 -54.75
C ASP A 70 32.24 11.34 -55.51
N ASP A 71 31.55 10.22 -55.30
CA ASP A 71 31.76 8.95 -56.00
C ASP A 71 30.72 8.72 -57.11
N GLY A 72 29.99 9.75 -57.55
CA GLY A 72 28.93 9.62 -58.56
C GLY A 72 29.42 9.10 -59.92
N ALA A 73 30.71 9.24 -60.21
CA ALA A 73 31.36 8.72 -61.41
C ALA A 73 31.83 7.25 -61.28
N TRP A 74 31.80 6.67 -60.08
CA TRP A 74 32.21 5.28 -59.83
C TRP A 74 31.13 4.31 -60.32
N ALA A 75 31.56 3.16 -60.83
CA ALA A 75 30.65 2.08 -61.19
C ALA A 75 29.92 1.56 -59.95
N SER A 76 28.79 0.87 -60.11
CA SER A 76 28.01 0.34 -58.99
C SER A 76 27.48 -1.05 -59.25
N GLY A 77 27.51 -1.91 -58.24
CA GLY A 77 26.95 -3.26 -58.32
C GLY A 77 26.73 -3.88 -56.94
N SER A 78 25.91 -4.93 -56.87
CA SER A 78 25.63 -5.64 -55.62
C SER A 78 26.78 -6.54 -55.23
N ALA A 79 27.03 -6.64 -53.92
CA ALA A 79 27.92 -7.66 -53.38
C ALA A 79 27.31 -9.07 -53.53
N GLN A 80 28.11 -10.13 -53.68
CA GLN A 80 29.57 -10.16 -53.67
C GLN A 80 30.20 -9.57 -54.95
N LEU A 81 31.30 -8.81 -54.80
CA LEU A 81 32.07 -8.23 -55.91
C LEU A 81 33.42 -8.93 -56.06
N GLY A 82 33.81 -9.29 -57.30
CA GLY A 82 35.04 -10.08 -57.53
C GLY A 82 35.48 -10.24 -58.98
N TYR A 83 36.44 -11.13 -59.27
CA TYR A 83 37.01 -11.32 -60.62
C TYR A 83 36.21 -12.30 -61.51
N GLY A 84 35.05 -12.77 -61.08
CA GLY A 84 34.09 -13.51 -61.88
C GLY A 84 34.39 -15.01 -61.95
N ASP A 85 34.70 -15.65 -60.82
CA ASP A 85 34.93 -17.09 -60.71
C ASP A 85 33.66 -17.91 -60.39
N GLY A 86 32.53 -17.23 -60.16
CA GLY A 86 31.18 -17.80 -60.29
C GLY A 86 30.26 -17.60 -59.08
N ASP A 87 30.74 -16.96 -58.02
CA ASP A 87 29.95 -16.61 -56.83
C ASP A 87 29.57 -15.13 -56.76
N GLU A 88 30.13 -14.28 -57.64
CA GLU A 88 29.97 -12.84 -57.58
C GLU A 88 28.71 -12.34 -58.30
N ALA A 89 27.99 -11.44 -57.64
CA ALA A 89 26.91 -10.70 -58.25
C ALA A 89 27.42 -9.59 -59.19
N THR A 90 28.62 -9.07 -58.93
CA THR A 90 29.26 -8.02 -59.74
C THR A 90 30.72 -8.36 -60.03
N VAL A 91 31.09 -8.39 -61.31
CA VAL A 91 32.48 -8.57 -61.72
C VAL A 91 33.20 -7.22 -61.75
N VAL A 92 34.34 -7.12 -61.07
CA VAL A 92 35.25 -5.97 -61.09
C VAL A 92 36.48 -6.25 -61.96
N GLY A 93 37.09 -5.21 -62.52
CA GLY A 93 38.26 -5.31 -63.38
C GLY A 93 39.57 -5.48 -62.60
N PHE A 94 40.55 -6.16 -63.22
CA PHE A 94 41.92 -6.28 -62.71
C PHE A 94 42.96 -5.49 -63.53
N GLY A 95 42.50 -4.69 -64.49
CA GLY A 95 43.34 -4.03 -65.49
C GLY A 95 43.58 -4.87 -66.74
N SER A 96 44.49 -4.43 -67.60
CA SER A 96 44.71 -5.02 -68.93
C SER A 96 45.69 -6.20 -68.96
N ASN A 97 46.30 -6.56 -67.82
CA ASN A 97 47.35 -7.57 -67.75
C ASN A 97 47.11 -8.53 -66.57
N SER A 98 46.75 -9.78 -66.88
CA SER A 98 46.51 -10.82 -65.86
C SER A 98 47.75 -11.25 -65.09
N ALA A 99 48.96 -10.94 -65.58
CA ALA A 99 50.22 -11.16 -64.88
C ALA A 99 50.68 -9.95 -64.03
N ALA A 100 49.93 -8.85 -64.06
CA ALA A 100 50.21 -7.62 -63.31
C ALA A 100 48.89 -6.88 -63.00
N LYS A 101 48.03 -7.52 -62.22
CA LYS A 101 46.75 -6.99 -61.76
C LYS A 101 46.94 -5.80 -60.81
N TYR A 102 45.94 -4.94 -60.72
CA TYR A 102 45.93 -3.86 -59.73
C TYR A 102 45.91 -4.41 -58.31
N ILE A 103 46.70 -3.79 -57.43
CA ILE A 103 46.79 -4.21 -56.03
C ILE A 103 45.53 -3.83 -55.25
N THR A 104 44.98 -2.63 -55.51
CA THR A 104 43.87 -2.09 -54.73
C THR A 104 42.61 -1.91 -55.55
N THR A 105 41.47 -2.34 -54.97
CA THR A 105 40.12 -2.00 -55.44
C THR A 105 39.38 -1.28 -54.31
N TYR A 106 38.71 -0.17 -54.63
CA TYR A 106 38.01 0.66 -53.65
C TYR A 106 36.49 0.45 -53.73
N PHE A 107 35.82 0.44 -52.58
CA PHE A 107 34.37 0.29 -52.45
C PHE A 107 33.79 1.36 -51.52
N ARG A 108 32.62 1.88 -51.84
CA ARG A 108 31.88 2.86 -51.02
C ARG A 108 30.38 2.54 -50.98
N HIS A 109 29.77 2.69 -49.80
CA HIS A 109 28.33 2.53 -49.60
C HIS A 109 27.81 3.57 -48.62
N THR A 110 26.68 4.20 -48.97
CA THR A 110 25.98 5.16 -48.12
C THR A 110 24.72 4.52 -47.54
N PHE A 111 24.50 4.69 -46.25
CA PHE A 111 23.31 4.20 -45.53
C PHE A 111 22.84 5.25 -44.52
N SER A 112 21.57 5.21 -44.12
CA SER A 112 20.98 6.23 -43.24
C SER A 112 20.65 5.67 -41.87
N VAL A 113 20.96 6.43 -40.81
CA VAL A 113 20.69 6.09 -39.41
C VAL A 113 19.90 7.24 -38.78
N ALA A 114 18.68 6.97 -38.32
CA ALA A 114 17.81 8.01 -37.74
C ALA A 114 18.32 8.51 -36.39
N ASP A 115 18.65 7.59 -35.49
CA ASP A 115 19.17 7.89 -34.15
C ASP A 115 20.29 6.89 -33.79
N PRO A 116 21.57 7.27 -33.95
CA PRO A 116 22.69 6.40 -33.57
C PRO A 116 22.74 6.07 -32.08
N ALA A 117 22.18 6.92 -31.21
CA ALA A 117 22.17 6.68 -29.76
C ALA A 117 21.20 5.56 -29.36
N ALA A 118 20.31 5.16 -30.27
CA ALA A 118 19.46 4.00 -30.10
C ALA A 118 20.23 2.68 -30.22
N TYR A 119 21.48 2.68 -30.70
CA TYR A 119 22.27 1.45 -30.81
C TYR A 119 23.19 1.24 -29.62
N SER A 120 23.19 0.01 -29.09
CA SER A 120 24.06 -0.43 -27.99
C SER A 120 25.35 -1.10 -28.48
N GLY A 121 25.41 -1.45 -29.77
CA GLY A 121 26.58 -2.07 -30.39
C GLY A 121 26.42 -2.24 -31.90
N LEU A 122 27.54 -2.27 -32.60
CA LEU A 122 27.62 -2.57 -34.04
C LEU A 122 28.47 -3.82 -34.26
N THR A 123 28.04 -4.70 -35.16
CA THR A 123 28.85 -5.83 -35.64
C THR A 123 29.06 -5.71 -37.15
N LEU A 124 30.32 -5.58 -37.54
CA LEU A 124 30.77 -5.61 -38.92
C LEU A 124 31.20 -7.02 -39.29
N ARG A 125 30.71 -7.54 -40.40
CA ARG A 125 31.17 -8.78 -41.02
C ARG A 125 31.72 -8.45 -42.39
N LEU A 126 33.00 -8.75 -42.61
CA LEU A 126 33.72 -8.54 -43.86
C LEU A 126 34.18 -9.87 -44.45
N LEU A 127 33.68 -10.17 -45.65
CA LEU A 127 34.25 -11.16 -46.56
C LEU A 127 35.22 -10.42 -47.48
N ARG A 128 36.45 -10.92 -47.49
CA ARG A 128 37.57 -10.40 -48.26
C ARG A 128 38.44 -11.57 -48.70
N ASP A 129 39.03 -11.45 -49.87
CA ASP A 129 40.12 -12.30 -50.33
C ASP A 129 41.39 -12.00 -49.51
N ASP A 130 42.37 -11.27 -50.03
CA ASP A 130 43.65 -11.09 -49.36
C ASP A 130 43.64 -10.13 -48.15
N GLY A 131 43.69 -8.82 -48.37
CA GLY A 131 43.79 -7.81 -47.31
C GLY A 131 42.72 -6.73 -47.44
N ALA A 132 42.34 -6.10 -46.32
CA ALA A 132 41.32 -5.06 -46.33
C ALA A 132 41.47 -4.02 -45.21
N VAL A 133 41.08 -2.78 -45.49
CA VAL A 133 40.81 -1.75 -44.48
C VAL A 133 39.40 -1.20 -44.66
N VAL A 134 38.67 -1.06 -43.56
CA VAL A 134 37.31 -0.52 -43.51
C VAL A 134 37.31 0.80 -42.75
N TYR A 135 36.69 1.82 -43.35
CA TYR A 135 36.47 3.12 -42.77
C TYR A 135 34.97 3.41 -42.64
N VAL A 136 34.54 3.96 -41.51
CA VAL A 136 33.19 4.50 -41.31
C VAL A 136 33.33 5.99 -41.08
N ASN A 137 32.69 6.80 -41.92
CA ASN A 137 32.76 8.26 -41.87
C ASN A 137 34.21 8.81 -41.82
N GLY A 138 35.14 8.14 -42.50
CA GLY A 138 36.56 8.50 -42.55
C GLY A 138 37.42 7.96 -41.41
N ILE A 139 36.82 7.32 -40.39
CA ILE A 139 37.53 6.70 -39.26
C ILE A 139 37.83 5.25 -39.61
N GLU A 140 39.09 4.81 -39.48
CA GLU A 140 39.45 3.40 -39.63
C GLU A 140 38.84 2.60 -38.48
N VAL A 141 37.95 1.66 -38.79
CA VAL A 141 37.23 0.84 -37.79
C VAL A 141 37.68 -0.61 -37.77
N TYR A 142 38.23 -1.10 -38.88
CA TYR A 142 38.69 -2.48 -38.98
C TYR A 142 39.77 -2.64 -40.06
N ARG A 143 40.75 -3.50 -39.77
CA ARG A 143 41.85 -3.86 -40.68
C ARG A 143 42.06 -5.36 -40.62
N SER A 144 42.13 -6.01 -41.78
CA SER A 144 42.34 -7.45 -41.91
C SER A 144 43.53 -7.71 -42.84
N ASN A 145 44.47 -8.55 -42.40
CA ASN A 145 45.60 -9.07 -43.19
C ASN A 145 46.47 -8.00 -43.91
N LEU A 146 46.66 -6.83 -43.29
CA LEU A 146 47.52 -5.74 -43.78
C LEU A 146 48.55 -5.30 -42.72
N PRO A 147 49.72 -4.78 -43.12
CA PRO A 147 50.75 -4.33 -42.18
C PRO A 147 50.24 -3.18 -41.30
N ALA A 148 50.82 -3.05 -40.10
CA ALA A 148 50.61 -1.89 -39.25
C ALA A 148 51.21 -0.62 -39.88
N GLY A 149 50.62 0.54 -39.58
CA GLY A 149 51.06 1.84 -40.12
C GLY A 149 50.25 2.30 -41.32
N GLN A 150 50.83 3.20 -42.12
CA GLN A 150 50.16 3.84 -43.25
C GLN A 150 49.93 2.85 -44.41
N VAL A 151 48.67 2.73 -44.84
CA VAL A 151 48.25 1.97 -46.03
C VAL A 151 48.10 2.94 -47.20
N ASN A 152 48.64 2.57 -48.36
CA ASN A 152 48.46 3.25 -49.64
C ASN A 152 48.11 2.22 -50.73
N HIS A 153 47.72 2.67 -51.92
CA HIS A 153 47.24 1.81 -53.03
C HIS A 153 48.20 0.70 -53.50
N GLY A 154 49.46 0.73 -53.08
CA GLY A 154 50.49 -0.26 -53.41
C GLY A 154 50.88 -1.15 -52.22
N THR A 155 50.30 -0.93 -51.04
CA THR A 155 50.48 -1.79 -49.88
C THR A 155 49.93 -3.18 -50.21
N LEU A 156 50.75 -4.22 -50.03
CA LEU A 156 50.34 -5.61 -50.22
C LEU A 156 49.74 -6.17 -48.94
N ALA A 157 48.82 -7.14 -49.09
CA ALA A 157 48.41 -7.99 -47.99
C ALA A 157 49.61 -8.78 -47.42
N LEU A 158 49.56 -9.13 -46.14
CA LEU A 158 50.66 -9.83 -45.47
C LEU A 158 50.83 -11.27 -45.97
N ALA A 159 49.74 -11.90 -46.38
CA ALA A 159 49.69 -13.24 -46.94
C ALA A 159 48.53 -13.36 -47.93
N ALA A 160 48.62 -14.31 -48.86
CA ALA A 160 47.47 -14.69 -49.67
C ALA A 160 46.46 -15.47 -48.82
N VAL A 161 45.16 -15.22 -48.99
CA VAL A 161 44.08 -16.03 -48.41
C VAL A 161 43.68 -17.06 -49.46
N ALA A 162 43.33 -18.28 -49.03
CA ALA A 162 43.01 -19.37 -49.96
C ALA A 162 42.00 -20.36 -49.36
N GLY A 163 41.21 -21.03 -50.22
CA GLY A 163 40.35 -22.14 -49.83
C GLY A 163 39.09 -21.70 -49.08
N THR A 164 38.77 -22.34 -47.95
CA THR A 164 37.53 -22.02 -47.21
C THR A 164 37.56 -20.63 -46.56
N ASP A 165 38.75 -20.07 -46.36
CA ASP A 165 38.94 -18.77 -45.70
C ASP A 165 38.58 -17.58 -46.61
N GLU A 166 38.56 -17.79 -47.94
CA GLU A 166 38.09 -16.81 -48.94
C GLU A 166 36.58 -16.58 -48.83
N ASN A 167 35.84 -17.61 -48.40
CA ASN A 167 34.39 -17.62 -48.29
C ASN A 167 33.88 -17.31 -46.86
N THR A 168 34.79 -17.00 -45.94
CA THR A 168 34.48 -16.83 -44.52
C THR A 168 34.45 -15.34 -44.15
N PHE A 169 33.32 -14.89 -43.60
CA PHE A 169 33.21 -13.55 -43.03
C PHE A 169 34.07 -13.43 -41.77
N SER A 170 35.03 -12.51 -41.80
CA SER A 170 35.70 -12.02 -40.59
C SER A 170 34.81 -11.00 -39.89
N GLN A 171 34.79 -11.00 -38.55
CA GLN A 171 33.89 -10.14 -37.79
C GLN A 171 34.63 -9.18 -36.85
N ALA A 172 34.09 -7.98 -36.65
CA ALA A 172 34.57 -6.99 -35.71
C ALA A 172 33.40 -6.26 -35.04
N SER A 173 33.52 -6.00 -33.74
CA SER A 173 32.59 -5.12 -33.01
C SER A 173 33.08 -3.68 -33.09
N MET A 174 32.14 -2.74 -33.21
CA MET A 174 32.44 -1.31 -33.30
C MET A 174 31.55 -0.52 -32.33
N ASP A 175 32.09 0.60 -31.85
CA ASP A 175 31.36 1.57 -31.03
C ASP A 175 30.36 2.34 -31.91
N PRO A 176 29.04 2.37 -31.59
CA PRO A 176 28.05 3.18 -32.29
C PRO A 176 28.42 4.66 -32.46
N ALA A 177 29.34 5.20 -31.64
CA ALA A 177 29.85 6.57 -31.74
C ALA A 177 30.52 6.91 -33.08
N VAL A 178 30.86 5.92 -33.93
CA VAL A 178 31.35 6.18 -35.30
C VAL A 178 30.25 6.63 -36.26
N LEU A 179 28.98 6.48 -35.88
CA LEU A 179 27.81 6.86 -36.67
C LEU A 179 27.33 8.28 -36.32
N VAL A 180 26.71 8.94 -37.28
CA VAL A 180 26.04 10.24 -37.12
C VAL A 180 24.57 10.15 -37.51
N PRO A 181 23.67 11.00 -36.97
CA PRO A 181 22.29 11.08 -37.44
C PRO A 181 22.25 11.45 -38.93
N GLY A 182 21.45 10.73 -39.71
CA GLY A 182 21.34 10.87 -41.16
C GLY A 182 22.31 9.94 -41.91
N ASP A 183 22.90 10.45 -42.99
CA ASP A 183 23.70 9.65 -43.91
C ASP A 183 25.10 9.35 -43.36
N ASN A 184 25.48 8.08 -43.44
CA ASN A 184 26.77 7.53 -43.05
C ASN A 184 27.41 6.83 -44.25
N VAL A 185 28.74 6.81 -44.31
CA VAL A 185 29.48 6.17 -45.40
C VAL A 185 30.41 5.09 -44.85
N ILE A 186 30.32 3.88 -45.42
CA ILE A 186 31.36 2.84 -45.31
C ILE A 186 32.23 2.90 -46.57
N ALA A 187 33.54 2.98 -46.36
CA ALA A 187 34.54 2.98 -47.41
C ALA A 187 35.54 1.82 -47.16
N VAL A 188 35.82 1.01 -48.17
CA VAL A 188 36.67 -0.19 -48.05
C VAL A 188 37.72 -0.20 -49.15
N GLU A 189 38.98 -0.49 -48.80
CA GLU A 189 40.04 -0.78 -49.75
C GLU A 189 40.47 -2.24 -49.58
N ILE A 190 40.35 -3.03 -50.65
CA ILE A 190 40.84 -4.41 -50.72
C ILE A 190 42.22 -4.39 -51.37
N HIS A 191 43.17 -5.13 -50.80
CA HIS A 191 44.57 -5.18 -51.19
C HIS A 191 44.99 -6.63 -51.47
N GLN A 192 45.51 -6.86 -52.67
CA GLN A 192 46.04 -8.16 -53.10
C GLN A 192 47.44 -8.41 -52.48
N ALA A 193 47.77 -9.66 -52.22
CA ALA A 193 49.07 -10.10 -51.71
C ALA A 193 50.16 -10.00 -52.78
N ASN A 194 49.78 -10.02 -54.07
CA ASN A 194 50.66 -9.81 -55.21
C ASN A 194 49.88 -9.47 -56.50
N GLY A 195 50.57 -8.98 -57.52
CA GLY A 195 49.98 -8.63 -58.82
C GLY A 195 49.59 -9.81 -59.72
N THR A 196 49.69 -11.05 -59.24
CA THR A 196 49.31 -12.27 -59.98
C THR A 196 48.18 -13.04 -59.30
N SER A 197 47.52 -12.47 -58.29
CA SER A 197 46.41 -13.13 -57.59
C SER A 197 45.34 -13.61 -58.57
N SER A 198 44.76 -14.78 -58.31
CA SER A 198 43.77 -15.43 -59.18
C SER A 198 42.44 -14.67 -59.20
N ASP A 199 42.05 -14.12 -58.06
CA ASP A 199 40.71 -13.69 -57.73
C ASP A 199 40.73 -12.42 -56.85
N ILE A 200 39.54 -11.96 -56.50
CA ILE A 200 39.26 -10.97 -55.47
C ILE A 200 37.83 -11.22 -55.06
N SER A 201 37.52 -11.13 -53.77
CA SER A 201 36.16 -11.24 -53.27
C SER A 201 35.90 -10.17 -52.22
N PHE A 202 34.74 -9.53 -52.30
CA PHE A 202 34.30 -8.53 -51.34
C PHE A 202 32.79 -8.59 -51.08
N ALA A 203 32.43 -8.76 -49.81
CA ALA A 203 31.09 -8.50 -49.29
C ALA A 203 31.19 -7.98 -47.84
N LEU A 204 30.27 -7.11 -47.45
CA LEU A 204 30.25 -6.54 -46.10
C LEU A 204 28.82 -6.43 -45.60
N GLU A 205 28.61 -6.87 -44.36
CA GLU A 205 27.37 -6.71 -43.60
C GLU A 205 27.64 -5.88 -42.34
N LEU A 206 26.75 -4.95 -42.04
CA LEU A 206 26.72 -4.22 -40.78
C LEU A 206 25.37 -4.49 -40.10
N THR A 207 25.42 -5.04 -38.89
CA THR A 207 24.25 -5.18 -38.01
C THR A 207 24.40 -4.26 -36.79
N ALA A 208 23.28 -3.72 -36.31
CA ALA A 208 23.19 -2.87 -35.15
C ALA A 208 22.21 -3.46 -34.13
N SER A 209 22.62 -3.56 -32.88
CA SER A 209 21.74 -3.93 -31.77
C SER A 209 21.12 -2.68 -31.19
N GLU A 210 19.79 -2.63 -31.10
CA GLU A 210 19.11 -1.54 -30.37
C GLU A 210 19.42 -1.62 -28.86
N GLY A 211 19.48 -0.48 -28.20
CA GLY A 211 19.62 -0.36 -26.75
C GLY A 211 18.30 -0.68 -26.07
N VAL A 212 18.36 -1.46 -25.00
CA VAL A 212 17.19 -1.85 -24.21
C VAL A 212 16.94 -0.77 -23.17
N ASN A 213 15.75 -0.19 -23.14
CA ASN A 213 15.40 0.87 -22.20
C ASN A 213 14.62 0.33 -21.01
N LEU A 214 14.82 0.95 -19.84
CA LEU A 214 13.97 0.70 -18.68
C LEU A 214 12.62 1.39 -18.85
N THR A 215 11.56 0.61 -18.71
CA THR A 215 10.17 1.09 -18.64
C THR A 215 9.66 1.15 -17.20
N ARG A 216 10.30 0.42 -16.28
CA ARG A 216 10.08 0.46 -14.83
C ARG A 216 11.36 0.04 -14.13
N GLY A 217 11.79 0.70 -13.06
CA GLY A 217 12.85 0.07 -12.27
C GLY A 217 13.71 0.99 -11.44
N PRO A 218 14.84 0.41 -11.02
CA PRO A 218 14.83 -0.88 -10.32
C PRO A 218 14.13 -0.73 -8.96
N TYR A 219 13.60 -1.82 -8.43
CA TYR A 219 12.96 -1.82 -7.12
C TYR A 219 13.24 -3.10 -6.34
N LEU A 220 13.21 -2.98 -5.02
CA LEU A 220 13.68 -4.00 -4.09
C LEU A 220 12.51 -4.71 -3.40
N GLN A 221 12.57 -6.04 -3.38
CA GLN A 221 11.57 -6.94 -2.81
C GLN A 221 12.27 -8.04 -1.99
N VAL A 222 11.55 -8.68 -1.07
CA VAL A 222 12.01 -9.87 -0.30
C VAL A 222 13.45 -9.71 0.24
N GLY A 223 13.69 -8.64 1.00
CA GLY A 223 14.98 -8.39 1.63
C GLY A 223 15.15 -9.22 2.90
N THR A 224 16.16 -10.08 2.91
CA THR A 224 16.50 -10.95 4.05
C THR A 224 17.89 -10.57 4.60
N PRO A 225 18.39 -11.25 5.65
CA PRO A 225 19.75 -11.03 6.11
C PRO A 225 20.82 -11.40 5.08
N ASN A 226 20.51 -12.25 4.10
CA ASN A 226 21.50 -12.79 3.17
C ASN A 226 21.08 -12.72 1.70
N SER A 227 19.94 -12.12 1.39
CA SER A 227 19.44 -11.96 0.03
C SER A 227 18.55 -10.75 -0.16
N VAL A 228 18.36 -10.36 -1.42
CA VAL A 228 17.32 -9.40 -1.85
C VAL A 228 16.89 -9.75 -3.28
N VAL A 229 15.62 -9.53 -3.60
CA VAL A 229 15.12 -9.61 -4.98
C VAL A 229 15.14 -8.22 -5.60
N VAL A 230 15.85 -8.08 -6.73
CA VAL A 230 15.90 -6.85 -7.51
C VAL A 230 15.04 -7.02 -8.76
N ARG A 231 14.07 -6.12 -8.96
CA ARG A 231 13.13 -6.18 -10.08
C ARG A 231 13.24 -4.94 -10.97
N TRP A 232 12.98 -5.10 -12.26
CA TRP A 232 12.85 -4.02 -13.24
C TRP A 232 12.08 -4.51 -14.47
N ARG A 233 11.67 -3.57 -15.33
CA ARG A 233 11.03 -3.85 -16.62
C ARG A 233 11.73 -3.13 -17.75
N THR A 234 11.88 -3.81 -18.88
CA THR A 234 12.43 -3.28 -20.13
C THR A 234 11.35 -3.14 -21.21
N ASP A 235 11.68 -2.44 -22.30
CA ASP A 235 10.85 -2.33 -23.51
C ASP A 235 11.02 -3.49 -24.50
N ALA A 236 12.04 -4.33 -24.31
CA ALA A 236 12.33 -5.51 -25.11
C ALA A 236 12.79 -6.69 -24.24
N THR A 237 12.55 -7.93 -24.69
CA THR A 237 12.97 -9.13 -23.96
C THR A 237 14.49 -9.24 -23.90
N THR A 238 15.05 -9.43 -22.71
CA THR A 238 16.49 -9.69 -22.51
C THR A 238 16.73 -10.74 -21.44
N ASP A 239 17.98 -11.20 -21.33
CA ASP A 239 18.48 -11.82 -20.10
C ASP A 239 18.67 -10.75 -19.00
N SER A 240 18.93 -11.22 -17.78
CA SER A 240 18.97 -10.39 -16.57
C SER A 240 20.29 -10.58 -15.84
N ARG A 241 20.93 -9.48 -15.45
CA ARG A 241 22.09 -9.47 -14.54
C ARG A 241 21.98 -8.33 -13.56
N VAL A 242 22.16 -8.66 -12.28
CA VAL A 242 22.46 -7.69 -11.23
C VAL A 242 23.96 -7.73 -10.94
N ARG A 243 24.65 -6.60 -11.12
CA ARG A 243 26.05 -6.44 -10.64
C ARG A 243 26.00 -5.73 -9.30
N TYR A 244 26.72 -6.22 -8.30
CA TYR A 244 26.65 -5.67 -6.94
C TYR A 244 28.00 -5.71 -6.22
N GLY A 245 28.16 -4.83 -5.23
CA GLY A 245 29.39 -4.75 -4.43
C GLY A 245 29.35 -3.69 -3.34
N ALA A 246 30.49 -3.46 -2.69
CA ALA A 246 30.60 -2.62 -1.50
C ALA A 246 30.63 -1.10 -1.82
N SER A 247 30.87 -0.73 -3.09
CA SER A 247 30.86 0.67 -3.53
C SER A 247 30.34 0.81 -4.97
N PRO A 248 29.87 1.98 -5.39
CA PRO A 248 29.41 2.20 -6.77
C PRO A 248 30.46 1.90 -7.85
N SER A 249 31.75 2.12 -7.54
CA SER A 249 32.87 1.88 -8.44
C SER A 249 33.40 0.44 -8.42
N ASP A 250 32.86 -0.43 -7.57
CA ASP A 250 33.36 -1.80 -7.35
C ASP A 250 32.20 -2.81 -7.31
N LEU A 251 31.50 -2.93 -8.45
CA LEU A 251 30.42 -3.92 -8.65
C LEU A 251 30.98 -5.22 -9.23
N THR A 252 31.80 -5.92 -8.45
CA THR A 252 32.54 -7.12 -8.88
C THR A 252 31.75 -8.42 -8.80
N ASN A 253 30.66 -8.47 -8.04
CA ASN A 253 29.82 -9.66 -7.92
C ASN A 253 28.65 -9.59 -8.90
N MET A 254 28.15 -10.75 -9.33
CA MET A 254 27.06 -10.86 -10.31
C MET A 254 26.04 -11.91 -9.88
N ALA A 255 24.76 -11.64 -10.16
CA ALA A 255 23.67 -12.60 -10.08
C ALA A 255 22.91 -12.56 -11.43
N ASP A 256 22.73 -13.72 -12.04
CA ASP A 256 22.21 -13.85 -13.41
C ASP A 256 20.91 -14.63 -13.45
N ASP A 257 20.00 -14.22 -14.32
CA ASP A 257 18.89 -15.01 -14.82
C ASP A 257 18.90 -14.93 -16.35
N LEU A 258 19.15 -16.07 -17.01
CA LEU A 258 19.33 -16.13 -18.46
C LEU A 258 18.00 -16.24 -19.23
N SER A 259 16.86 -16.28 -18.52
CA SER A 259 15.54 -16.26 -19.14
C SER A 259 15.32 -14.95 -19.92
N GLN A 260 14.73 -15.06 -21.11
CA GLN A 260 14.37 -13.90 -21.93
C GLN A 260 13.00 -13.38 -21.49
N THR A 261 12.98 -12.22 -20.86
CA THR A 261 11.76 -11.60 -20.31
C THR A 261 11.83 -10.08 -20.44
N THR A 262 10.68 -9.41 -20.35
CA THR A 262 10.58 -7.96 -20.14
C THR A 262 10.44 -7.60 -18.68
N ASP A 263 9.89 -8.49 -17.85
CA ASP A 263 9.72 -8.31 -16.41
C ASP A 263 10.76 -9.17 -15.69
N HIS A 264 11.79 -8.50 -15.17
CA HIS A 264 12.95 -9.13 -14.58
C HIS A 264 12.82 -9.21 -13.06
N ALA A 265 13.21 -10.34 -12.49
CA ALA A 265 13.29 -10.55 -11.05
C ALA A 265 14.52 -11.40 -10.72
N VAL A 266 15.57 -10.79 -10.18
CA VAL A 266 16.82 -11.48 -9.88
C VAL A 266 17.07 -11.48 -8.37
N THR A 267 17.19 -12.68 -7.80
CA THR A 267 17.60 -12.87 -6.41
C THR A 267 19.12 -12.74 -6.29
N VAL A 268 19.57 -11.70 -5.59
CA VAL A 268 20.96 -11.58 -5.14
C VAL A 268 21.08 -12.31 -3.81
N ALA A 269 21.87 -13.38 -3.72
CA ALA A 269 22.02 -14.21 -2.53
C ALA A 269 23.46 -14.24 -2.00
N GLY A 270 23.67 -14.84 -0.82
CA GLY A 270 24.99 -14.96 -0.20
C GLY A 270 25.53 -13.67 0.41
N LEU A 271 24.64 -12.71 0.68
CA LEU A 271 24.98 -11.41 1.25
C LEU A 271 25.26 -11.49 2.75
N GLN A 272 26.00 -10.50 3.27
CA GLN A 272 26.20 -10.36 4.70
C GLN A 272 25.03 -9.59 5.35
N PRO A 273 24.56 -9.98 6.54
CA PRO A 273 23.53 -9.25 7.27
C PRO A 273 23.92 -7.81 7.60
N ASN A 274 22.94 -6.91 7.69
CA ASN A 274 23.12 -5.51 8.06
C ASN A 274 24.26 -4.81 7.29
N THR A 275 24.40 -5.11 6.00
CA THR A 275 25.49 -4.62 5.15
C THR A 275 24.93 -3.85 3.97
N ARG A 276 25.51 -2.68 3.71
CA ARG A 276 25.14 -1.85 2.57
C ARG A 276 25.82 -2.35 1.31
N TYR A 277 25.04 -2.56 0.26
CA TYR A 277 25.51 -2.88 -1.08
C TYR A 277 25.07 -1.82 -2.07
N TYR A 278 25.80 -1.70 -3.16
CA TYR A 278 25.45 -0.92 -4.35
C TYR A 278 25.22 -1.87 -5.50
N TYR A 279 24.38 -1.48 -6.46
CA TYR A 279 24.05 -2.35 -7.58
C TYR A 279 23.80 -1.61 -8.90
N SER A 280 23.85 -2.39 -9.98
CA SER A 280 23.34 -2.03 -11.30
C SER A 280 22.54 -3.19 -11.86
N VAL A 281 21.53 -2.89 -12.68
CA VAL A 281 20.69 -3.86 -13.39
C VAL A 281 20.95 -3.76 -14.89
N GLY A 282 20.81 -4.87 -15.61
CA GLY A 282 20.92 -4.90 -17.06
C GLY A 282 20.98 -6.31 -17.61
N THR A 283 21.69 -6.49 -18.72
CA THR A 283 21.94 -7.78 -19.34
C THR A 283 23.28 -8.36 -18.88
N THR A 284 23.54 -9.63 -19.21
CA THR A 284 24.88 -10.21 -18.96
C THR A 284 25.97 -9.45 -19.72
N GLY A 285 25.63 -8.88 -20.89
CA GLY A 285 26.52 -8.07 -21.72
C GLY A 285 26.81 -6.66 -21.18
N ALA A 286 25.79 -5.93 -20.69
CA ALA A 286 25.95 -4.53 -20.28
C ALA A 286 24.97 -4.10 -19.17
N PRO A 287 25.36 -3.16 -18.28
CA PRO A 287 24.41 -2.51 -17.37
C PRO A 287 23.46 -1.58 -18.17
N ILE A 288 22.20 -1.49 -17.71
CA ILE A 288 21.18 -0.58 -18.24
C ILE A 288 20.95 0.59 -17.26
N ALA A 289 20.95 0.35 -15.95
CA ALA A 289 20.91 1.40 -14.93
C ALA A 289 21.61 1.02 -13.63
N GLY A 290 21.99 2.03 -12.85
CA GLY A 290 22.70 1.90 -11.58
C GLY A 290 24.22 1.97 -11.71
N GLY A 291 24.93 1.56 -10.66
CA GLY A 291 26.37 1.83 -10.54
C GLY A 291 26.69 3.22 -9.96
N ASP A 292 25.74 3.79 -9.23
CA ASP A 292 25.86 5.08 -8.55
C ASP A 292 25.41 4.97 -7.09
N ALA A 293 25.53 6.07 -6.33
CA ALA A 293 25.18 6.10 -4.91
C ALA A 293 23.66 5.97 -4.63
N SER A 294 22.81 6.19 -5.65
CA SER A 294 21.35 6.12 -5.51
C SER A 294 20.79 4.71 -5.65
N HIS A 295 21.55 3.78 -6.23
CA HIS A 295 21.22 2.36 -6.38
C HIS A 295 21.93 1.54 -5.31
N THR A 296 21.34 1.50 -4.12
CA THR A 296 21.92 0.85 -2.95
C THR A 296 20.83 0.12 -2.18
N PHE A 297 21.20 -0.86 -1.35
CA PHE A 297 20.27 -1.41 -0.37
C PHE A 297 21.04 -1.80 0.89
N LEU A 298 20.33 -1.93 2.00
CA LEU A 298 20.84 -2.45 3.26
C LEU A 298 20.16 -3.79 3.52
N THR A 299 20.94 -4.87 3.58
CA THR A 299 20.39 -6.19 3.95
C THR A 299 19.78 -6.14 5.34
N ALA A 300 18.77 -6.98 5.58
CA ALA A 300 18.14 -7.04 6.89
C ALA A 300 19.19 -7.45 7.95
N PRO A 301 19.04 -7.03 9.22
CA PRO A 301 19.84 -7.56 10.31
C PRO A 301 19.52 -9.04 10.50
N ALA A 302 20.48 -9.79 11.04
CA ALA A 302 20.21 -11.17 11.43
C ALA A 302 19.00 -11.21 12.39
N THR A 303 18.12 -12.18 12.19
CA THR A 303 16.92 -12.41 13.00
C THR A 303 17.23 -12.38 14.50
N GLY A 304 16.43 -11.67 15.28
CA GLY A 304 16.62 -11.41 16.71
C GLY A 304 17.58 -10.27 17.06
N THR A 305 18.27 -9.65 16.09
CA THR A 305 19.21 -8.55 16.36
C THR A 305 18.47 -7.24 16.65
N ASN A 306 18.76 -6.62 17.79
CA ASN A 306 18.33 -5.26 18.08
C ASN A 306 19.10 -4.28 17.17
N LYS A 307 18.41 -3.75 16.17
CA LYS A 307 18.88 -2.64 15.33
C LYS A 307 17.81 -1.55 15.33
N ALA A 308 18.23 -0.31 15.57
CA ALA A 308 17.37 0.85 15.33
C ALA A 308 16.84 0.81 13.89
N THR A 309 15.53 0.67 13.75
CA THR A 309 14.85 0.42 12.47
C THR A 309 13.79 1.48 12.24
N ARG A 310 13.86 2.19 11.11
CA ARG A 310 12.86 3.15 10.66
C ARG A 310 11.99 2.55 9.56
N ILE A 311 10.67 2.59 9.79
CA ILE A 311 9.66 2.05 8.88
C ILE A 311 8.74 3.19 8.46
N TRP A 312 8.58 3.35 7.15
CA TRP A 312 7.55 4.23 6.60
C TRP A 312 6.29 3.43 6.27
N VAL A 313 5.12 3.95 6.62
CA VAL A 313 3.84 3.26 6.45
C VAL A 313 2.87 4.17 5.69
N LEU A 314 2.36 3.65 4.58
CA LEU A 314 1.46 4.35 3.66
C LEU A 314 0.18 3.55 3.44
N GLY A 315 -1.00 4.10 3.68
CA GLY A 315 -2.27 3.51 3.26
C GLY A 315 -2.96 4.38 2.22
N ASP A 316 -3.53 3.76 1.18
CA ASP A 316 -4.38 4.44 0.18
C ASP A 316 -3.64 5.57 -0.54
N SER A 317 -2.36 5.34 -0.79
CA SER A 317 -1.46 6.31 -1.46
C SER A 317 -1.62 6.32 -2.98
N GLY A 318 -2.44 5.43 -3.53
CA GLY A 318 -2.49 5.10 -4.95
C GLY A 318 -3.02 6.17 -5.91
N THR A 319 -3.24 7.40 -5.45
CA THR A 319 -3.98 8.44 -6.19
C THR A 319 -3.15 9.12 -7.29
N ALA A 320 -1.83 8.91 -7.29
CA ALA A 320 -0.88 9.48 -8.26
C ALA A 320 -1.00 11.02 -8.44
N ASN A 321 -1.38 11.73 -7.39
CA ASN A 321 -1.71 13.16 -7.45
C ASN A 321 -0.76 14.01 -6.58
N ALA A 322 -1.05 15.31 -6.50
CA ALA A 322 -0.26 16.26 -5.70
C ALA A 322 -0.38 16.03 -4.18
N GLU A 323 -1.47 15.42 -3.71
CA GLU A 323 -1.67 15.07 -2.29
C GLU A 323 -0.71 13.95 -1.88
N ALA A 324 -0.69 12.85 -2.63
CA ALA A 324 0.27 11.77 -2.43
C ALA A 324 1.73 12.26 -2.51
N ALA A 325 2.03 13.14 -3.48
CA ALA A 325 3.36 13.75 -3.59
C ALA A 325 3.74 14.60 -2.36
N ALA A 326 2.79 15.35 -1.79
CA ALA A 326 3.04 16.14 -0.58
C ALA A 326 3.31 15.26 0.65
N VAL A 327 2.58 14.14 0.80
CA VAL A 327 2.83 13.16 1.87
C VAL A 327 4.23 12.52 1.73
N ARG A 328 4.61 12.14 0.51
CA ARG A 328 5.97 11.68 0.20
C ARG A 328 7.02 12.70 0.63
N ASP A 329 6.88 13.94 0.17
CA ASP A 329 7.88 14.99 0.38
C ASP A 329 8.00 15.36 1.86
N ALA A 330 6.89 15.35 2.61
CA ALA A 330 6.88 15.49 4.06
C ALA A 330 7.69 14.39 4.76
N TYR A 331 7.50 13.13 4.37
CA TYR A 331 8.28 12.01 4.92
C TYR A 331 9.77 12.11 4.56
N LEU A 332 10.09 12.39 3.29
CA LEU A 332 11.49 12.51 2.84
C LEU A 332 12.21 13.66 3.57
N THR A 333 11.51 14.76 3.81
CA THR A 333 12.04 15.89 4.62
C THR A 333 12.25 15.48 6.07
N PHE A 334 11.27 14.79 6.67
CA PHE A 334 11.37 14.32 8.05
C PHE A 334 12.50 13.30 8.25
N THR A 335 12.69 12.38 7.28
CA THR A 335 13.68 11.33 7.43
C THR A 335 15.10 11.81 7.20
N GLY A 336 15.28 12.81 6.32
CA GLY A 336 16.57 13.43 6.04
C GLY A 336 17.65 12.38 5.76
N THR A 337 18.75 12.44 6.51
CA THR A 337 19.89 11.52 6.34
C THR A 337 19.79 10.21 7.13
N ARG A 338 18.77 10.02 7.99
CA ARG A 338 18.61 8.76 8.75
C ARG A 338 18.29 7.58 7.81
N GLY A 339 17.63 7.86 6.68
CA GLY A 339 17.23 6.85 5.70
C GLY A 339 16.01 6.04 6.14
N THR A 340 15.46 5.27 5.20
CA THR A 340 14.35 4.32 5.42
C THR A 340 14.93 2.92 5.39
N ASP A 341 14.70 2.11 6.43
CA ASP A 341 15.19 0.72 6.45
C ASP A 341 14.27 -0.20 5.64
N LEU A 342 12.96 -0.04 5.81
CA LEU A 342 11.90 -0.70 5.05
C LEU A 342 10.63 0.15 5.06
N TRP A 343 9.65 -0.20 4.23
CA TRP A 343 8.40 0.53 4.15
C TRP A 343 7.24 -0.38 3.79
N LEU A 344 6.07 -0.05 4.31
CA LEU A 344 4.84 -0.81 4.19
C LEU A 344 3.84 -0.01 3.39
N MET A 345 3.15 -0.68 2.46
CA MET A 345 1.93 -0.12 1.89
C MET A 345 0.72 -0.94 2.33
N LEU A 346 -0.30 -0.27 2.85
CA LEU A 346 -1.48 -0.84 3.51
C LEU A 346 -2.64 -1.07 2.52
N GLY A 347 -2.36 -1.26 1.24
CA GLY A 347 -3.35 -1.50 0.19
C GLY A 347 -3.90 -0.22 -0.44
N ASP A 348 -4.64 -0.41 -1.53
CA ASP A 348 -5.05 0.64 -2.45
C ASP A 348 -3.84 1.44 -2.95
N ASN A 349 -2.89 0.66 -3.45
CA ASN A 349 -1.60 1.11 -3.94
C ASN A 349 -1.74 1.77 -5.32
N ALA A 350 -2.81 1.47 -6.05
CA ALA A 350 -3.13 2.04 -7.35
C ALA A 350 -4.66 2.22 -7.54
N TYR A 351 -5.09 3.48 -7.65
CA TYR A 351 -6.48 3.83 -7.99
C TYR A 351 -6.66 3.98 -9.50
N GLU A 352 -7.83 3.67 -10.07
CA GLU A 352 -9.09 3.27 -9.42
C GLU A 352 -9.32 1.74 -9.41
N THR A 353 -8.56 0.96 -10.18
CA THR A 353 -8.84 -0.48 -10.36
C THR A 353 -7.60 -1.37 -10.34
N GLY A 354 -6.45 -0.85 -9.90
CA GLY A 354 -5.24 -1.65 -9.73
C GLY A 354 -4.55 -2.05 -11.02
N THR A 355 -4.75 -1.33 -12.13
CA THR A 355 -4.12 -1.69 -13.42
C THR A 355 -2.62 -1.42 -13.43
N ASP A 356 -1.87 -2.10 -14.31
CA ASP A 356 -0.42 -1.88 -14.44
C ASP A 356 -0.01 -0.41 -14.71
N PRO A 357 -0.71 0.36 -15.58
CA PRO A 357 -0.45 1.80 -15.74
C PRO A 357 -0.73 2.63 -14.46
N GLU A 358 -1.75 2.27 -13.69
CA GLU A 358 -2.06 2.94 -12.41
C GLU A 358 -0.94 2.67 -11.40
N PHE A 359 -0.43 1.44 -11.29
CA PHE A 359 0.76 1.13 -10.50
C PHE A 359 1.99 1.89 -10.99
N GLN A 360 2.20 1.97 -12.30
CA GLN A 360 3.31 2.75 -12.88
C GLN A 360 3.26 4.21 -12.40
N ALA A 361 2.09 4.84 -12.44
CA ALA A 361 1.93 6.23 -12.03
C ALA A 361 2.03 6.41 -10.50
N ALA A 362 1.32 5.59 -9.74
CA ALA A 362 1.11 5.77 -8.32
C ALA A 362 2.26 5.26 -7.44
N VAL A 363 3.00 4.24 -7.89
CA VAL A 363 4.09 3.63 -7.13
C VAL A 363 5.44 4.00 -7.75
N PHE A 364 5.66 3.59 -9.00
CA PHE A 364 6.99 3.63 -9.62
C PHE A 364 7.44 5.05 -9.98
N ASN A 365 6.54 5.86 -10.54
CA ASN A 365 6.83 7.26 -10.84
C ASN A 365 6.81 8.14 -9.58
N MET A 366 6.03 7.76 -8.57
CA MET A 366 5.87 8.54 -7.33
C MET A 366 7.05 8.37 -6.37
N TYR A 367 7.59 7.16 -6.22
CA TYR A 367 8.61 6.84 -5.21
C TYR A 367 9.94 6.29 -5.78
N PRO A 368 10.48 6.82 -6.90
CA PRO A 368 11.59 6.20 -7.62
C PRO A 368 12.88 6.10 -6.80
N THR A 369 13.09 7.01 -5.83
CA THR A 369 14.27 6.98 -4.96
C THR A 369 14.16 5.91 -3.88
N VAL A 370 13.02 5.85 -3.18
CA VAL A 370 12.83 4.91 -2.06
C VAL A 370 12.78 3.47 -2.58
N LEU A 371 12.12 3.22 -3.71
CA LEU A 371 12.05 1.91 -4.36
C LEU A 371 13.44 1.32 -4.67
N ARG A 372 14.40 2.18 -5.03
CA ARG A 372 15.78 1.77 -5.33
C ARG A 372 16.64 1.54 -4.09
N GLN A 373 16.18 1.97 -2.91
CA GLN A 373 16.97 2.09 -1.69
C GLN A 373 16.48 1.27 -0.50
N ALA A 374 15.17 1.03 -0.41
CA ALA A 374 14.52 0.33 0.69
C ALA A 374 13.49 -0.68 0.16
N VAL A 375 13.40 -1.82 0.83
CA VAL A 375 12.50 -2.92 0.45
C VAL A 375 11.05 -2.55 0.78
N LEU A 376 10.20 -2.60 -0.24
CA LEU A 376 8.75 -2.37 -0.12
C LEU A 376 8.03 -3.66 0.23
N TRP A 377 7.15 -3.60 1.23
CA TRP A 377 6.25 -4.69 1.65
C TRP A 377 4.78 -4.24 1.52
N PRO A 378 4.10 -4.57 0.41
CA PRO A 378 2.72 -4.18 0.19
C PRO A 378 1.73 -5.24 0.70
N THR A 379 0.52 -4.79 1.03
CA THR A 379 -0.70 -5.61 1.06
C THR A 379 -1.63 -5.18 -0.07
N LEU A 380 -2.55 -6.06 -0.45
CA LEU A 380 -3.56 -5.83 -1.48
C LEU A 380 -4.79 -5.13 -0.87
N GLY A 381 -5.23 -4.03 -1.51
CA GLY A 381 -6.50 -3.35 -1.19
C GLY A 381 -7.62 -3.67 -2.17
N ASN A 382 -8.83 -3.18 -1.89
CA ASN A 382 -10.00 -3.49 -2.72
C ASN A 382 -9.97 -2.83 -4.10
N HIS A 383 -9.22 -1.74 -4.28
CA HIS A 383 -8.97 -1.15 -5.60
C HIS A 383 -7.89 -1.93 -6.36
N ASP A 384 -6.87 -2.43 -5.67
CA ASP A 384 -5.84 -3.29 -6.27
C ASP A 384 -6.45 -4.62 -6.78
N GLY A 385 -7.38 -5.20 -6.00
CA GLY A 385 -8.08 -6.46 -6.30
C GLY A 385 -9.10 -6.39 -7.43
N GLN A 386 -9.42 -5.22 -7.99
CA GLN A 386 -10.37 -5.16 -9.12
C GLN A 386 -9.82 -5.82 -10.40
N THR A 387 -8.49 -5.91 -10.53
CA THR A 387 -7.81 -6.51 -11.68
C THR A 387 -6.77 -7.58 -11.30
N ALA A 388 -6.70 -7.94 -10.01
CA ALA A 388 -5.88 -9.03 -9.49
C ALA A 388 -6.78 -10.16 -8.95
N ASP A 389 -6.20 -11.34 -8.75
CA ASP A 389 -6.90 -12.49 -8.15
C ASP A 389 -5.95 -13.20 -7.18
N SER A 390 -6.30 -13.14 -5.89
CA SER A 390 -5.52 -13.72 -4.79
C SER A 390 -5.52 -15.25 -4.76
N ALA A 391 -6.55 -15.89 -5.34
CA ALA A 391 -6.65 -17.34 -5.36
C ALA A 391 -5.74 -17.96 -6.42
N THR A 392 -5.59 -17.31 -7.56
CA THR A 392 -4.67 -17.73 -8.63
C THR A 392 -3.28 -17.08 -8.52
N GLY A 393 -3.16 -15.96 -7.80
CA GLY A 393 -1.93 -15.17 -7.71
C GLY A 393 -1.61 -14.50 -9.05
N THR A 394 -2.61 -13.96 -9.75
CA THR A 394 -2.46 -13.38 -11.09
C THR A 394 -2.99 -11.95 -11.17
N GLY A 395 -2.52 -11.19 -12.15
CA GLY A 395 -2.95 -9.81 -12.39
C GLY A 395 -1.94 -8.80 -11.87
N PRO A 396 -2.14 -7.49 -12.11
CA PRO A 396 -1.06 -6.51 -11.99
C PRO A 396 -0.38 -6.49 -10.63
N TYR A 397 -1.10 -6.62 -9.52
CA TYR A 397 -0.48 -6.68 -8.19
C TYR A 397 0.54 -7.83 -8.07
N TYR A 398 0.16 -9.05 -8.47
CA TYR A 398 1.00 -10.24 -8.39
C TYR A 398 2.07 -10.32 -9.48
N ASP A 399 1.81 -9.71 -10.64
CA ASP A 399 2.81 -9.60 -11.70
C ASP A 399 3.94 -8.65 -11.30
N ILE A 400 3.64 -7.63 -10.48
CA ILE A 400 4.55 -6.54 -10.13
C ILE A 400 5.36 -6.83 -8.86
N PHE A 401 4.75 -7.43 -7.84
CA PHE A 401 5.39 -7.69 -6.56
C PHE A 401 5.84 -9.15 -6.45
N THR A 402 6.95 -9.38 -5.73
CA THR A 402 7.39 -10.73 -5.33
C THR A 402 7.31 -10.78 -3.82
N LEU A 403 6.56 -11.73 -3.27
CA LEU A 403 6.29 -11.82 -1.84
C LEU A 403 6.68 -13.22 -1.29
N PRO A 404 7.10 -13.34 -0.02
CA PRO A 404 7.79 -14.54 0.48
C PRO A 404 6.85 -15.70 0.81
N LYS A 405 6.20 -16.25 -0.22
CA LYS A 405 5.23 -17.36 -0.07
C LYS A 405 5.81 -18.65 0.50
N SER A 406 7.13 -18.81 0.47
CA SER A 406 7.85 -19.97 1.01
C SER A 406 8.39 -19.72 2.43
N GLY A 407 8.05 -18.61 3.08
CA GLY A 407 8.58 -18.24 4.40
C GLY A 407 10.08 -17.86 4.36
N GLU A 408 10.61 -17.57 3.17
CA GLU A 408 12.04 -17.35 2.93
C GLU A 408 12.58 -16.06 3.55
N ALA A 409 11.70 -15.15 3.97
CA ALA A 409 12.05 -13.89 4.65
C ALA A 409 11.81 -13.91 6.16
N GLY A 410 11.34 -15.03 6.72
CA GLY A 410 10.92 -15.15 8.12
C GLY A 410 9.51 -15.73 8.22
N GLY A 411 9.18 -16.27 9.39
CA GLY A 411 7.89 -16.95 9.63
C GLY A 411 7.74 -18.32 8.96
N VAL A 412 6.49 -18.77 8.81
CA VAL A 412 6.18 -20.09 8.20
C VAL A 412 5.63 -19.95 6.77
N PRO A 413 5.86 -20.93 5.87
CA PRO A 413 5.36 -20.87 4.50
C PRO A 413 3.84 -20.73 4.43
N SER A 414 3.36 -19.71 3.73
CA SER A 414 1.93 -19.52 3.43
C SER A 414 1.47 -20.27 2.18
N GLY A 415 2.40 -20.56 1.25
CA GLY A 415 2.12 -21.16 -0.05
C GLY A 415 1.48 -20.19 -1.05
N THR A 416 1.30 -18.92 -0.70
CA THR A 416 0.70 -17.87 -1.54
C THR A 416 1.34 -16.50 -1.28
N GLU A 417 1.30 -15.62 -2.28
CA GLU A 417 1.75 -14.23 -2.15
C GLU A 417 0.68 -13.30 -1.56
N ALA A 418 -0.56 -13.78 -1.39
CA ALA A 418 -1.66 -13.00 -0.82
C ALA A 418 -1.40 -12.59 0.64
N TYR A 419 -0.93 -13.52 1.45
CA TYR A 419 -0.59 -13.30 2.86
C TYR A 419 0.74 -13.97 3.18
N TYR A 420 1.57 -13.31 3.98
CA TYR A 420 2.95 -13.68 4.21
C TYR A 420 3.49 -13.01 5.48
N SER A 421 4.65 -13.45 5.95
CA SER A 421 5.36 -12.83 7.06
C SER A 421 6.85 -12.66 6.73
N PHE A 422 7.54 -11.84 7.52
CA PHE A 422 8.98 -11.65 7.40
C PHE A 422 9.58 -11.12 8.71
N ASP A 423 10.88 -11.34 8.89
CA ASP A 423 11.63 -10.82 10.03
C ASP A 423 12.56 -9.68 9.60
N TYR A 424 12.69 -8.66 10.43
CA TYR A 424 13.71 -7.63 10.29
C TYR A 424 14.36 -7.37 11.65
N GLY A 425 15.54 -7.95 11.87
CA GLY A 425 16.17 -7.92 13.20
C GLY A 425 15.27 -8.55 14.24
N ASN A 426 14.93 -7.80 15.29
CA ASN A 426 14.09 -8.21 16.42
C ASN A 426 12.58 -8.00 16.19
N ILE A 427 12.14 -7.75 14.94
CA ILE A 427 10.74 -7.46 14.58
C ILE A 427 10.22 -8.55 13.65
N HIS A 428 9.06 -9.11 13.96
CA HIS A 428 8.29 -10.00 13.11
C HIS A 428 7.09 -9.24 12.52
N PHE A 429 6.97 -9.26 11.19
CA PHE A 429 5.89 -8.64 10.45
C PHE A 429 4.95 -9.68 9.86
N ILE A 430 3.65 -9.40 9.91
CA ILE A 430 2.60 -10.27 9.38
C ILE A 430 1.72 -9.46 8.44
N CYS A 431 1.65 -9.86 7.17
CA CYS A 431 0.75 -9.30 6.17
C CYS A 431 -0.44 -10.24 5.93
N LEU A 432 -1.66 -9.74 6.12
CA LEU A 432 -2.89 -10.46 5.77
C LEU A 432 -3.56 -9.83 4.54
N GLU A 433 -4.29 -10.63 3.78
CA GLU A 433 -5.12 -10.18 2.66
C GLU A 433 -6.56 -10.12 3.15
N SER A 434 -7.18 -8.95 3.07
CA SER A 434 -8.44 -8.68 3.79
C SER A 434 -9.63 -8.48 2.87
N PHE A 435 -9.45 -8.54 1.55
CA PHE A 435 -10.49 -8.30 0.55
C PHE A 435 -11.05 -9.61 -0.01
N GLU A 436 -10.23 -10.39 -0.72
CA GLU A 436 -10.67 -11.54 -1.52
C GLU A 436 -10.56 -12.87 -0.77
N THR A 437 -9.55 -12.97 0.08
CA THR A 437 -9.18 -14.18 0.80
C THR A 437 -10.19 -14.47 1.91
N ASN A 438 -10.55 -15.75 2.06
CA ASN A 438 -11.52 -16.16 3.08
C ASN A 438 -11.00 -15.85 4.50
N ARG A 439 -11.73 -14.99 5.23
CA ARG A 439 -11.39 -14.54 6.60
C ARG A 439 -12.04 -15.37 7.72
N SER A 440 -12.71 -16.47 7.39
CA SER A 440 -13.33 -17.35 8.39
C SER A 440 -12.30 -17.94 9.36
N VAL A 441 -12.69 -18.20 10.60
CA VAL A 441 -11.82 -18.70 11.68
C VAL A 441 -10.99 -19.94 11.33
N ASN A 442 -11.50 -20.84 10.48
CA ASN A 442 -10.82 -22.08 10.05
C ASN A 442 -10.33 -22.02 8.60
N SER A 443 -10.27 -20.82 8.00
CA SER A 443 -9.73 -20.64 6.65
C SER A 443 -8.23 -21.01 6.59
N PRO A 444 -7.70 -21.26 5.38
CA PRO A 444 -6.26 -21.42 5.19
C PRO A 444 -5.43 -20.25 5.75
N MET A 445 -5.86 -19.01 5.51
CA MET A 445 -5.17 -17.81 6.01
C MET A 445 -5.17 -17.74 7.55
N MET A 446 -6.31 -17.95 8.21
CA MET A 446 -6.37 -17.91 9.69
C MET A 446 -5.66 -19.11 10.33
N THR A 447 -5.62 -20.26 9.64
CA THR A 447 -4.84 -21.42 10.09
C THR A 447 -3.34 -21.17 9.97
N TRP A 448 -2.90 -20.60 8.84
CA TRP A 448 -1.52 -20.15 8.65
C TRP A 448 -1.12 -19.11 9.69
N LEU A 449 -1.95 -18.09 9.94
CA LEU A 449 -1.69 -17.04 10.92
C LEU A 449 -1.41 -17.62 12.31
N ARG A 450 -2.21 -18.60 12.76
CA ARG A 450 -1.95 -19.30 14.03
C ARG A 450 -0.58 -19.96 14.05
N ASN A 451 -0.20 -20.65 12.97
CA ASN A 451 1.08 -21.33 12.89
C ASN A 451 2.26 -20.35 12.88
N ASP A 452 2.10 -19.24 12.17
CA ASP A 452 3.11 -18.20 12.04
C ASP A 452 3.41 -17.52 13.38
N VAL A 453 2.36 -17.06 14.08
CA VAL A 453 2.52 -16.43 15.40
C VAL A 453 3.02 -17.38 16.49
N MET A 454 2.80 -18.69 16.34
CA MET A 454 3.37 -19.70 17.25
C MET A 454 4.84 -19.99 16.96
N ALA A 455 5.32 -19.71 15.75
CA ALA A 455 6.69 -19.98 15.33
C ALA A 455 7.65 -18.82 15.66
N THR A 456 7.13 -17.60 15.79
CA THR A 456 7.95 -16.42 16.08
C THR A 456 8.29 -16.28 17.57
N THR A 457 9.53 -15.86 17.83
CA THR A 457 10.00 -15.45 19.16
C THR A 457 10.55 -14.02 19.13
N GLN A 458 10.32 -13.28 18.05
CA GLN A 458 10.82 -11.92 17.89
C GLN A 458 10.28 -10.99 18.95
N GLN A 459 11.09 -9.99 19.30
CA GLN A 459 10.76 -9.04 20.35
C GLN A 459 9.46 -8.30 20.05
N TRP A 460 9.29 -7.84 18.81
CA TRP A 460 8.15 -7.07 18.36
C TRP A 460 7.34 -7.86 17.34
N VAL A 461 6.01 -7.81 17.45
CA VAL A 461 5.09 -8.40 16.46
C VAL A 461 4.19 -7.29 15.93
N ILE A 462 4.32 -7.00 14.63
CA ILE A 462 3.57 -5.97 13.92
C ILE A 462 2.77 -6.64 12.80
N ALA A 463 1.45 -6.52 12.82
CA ALA A 463 0.61 -7.03 11.73
C ALA A 463 0.05 -5.88 10.88
N PHE A 464 -0.18 -6.12 9.60
CA PHE A 464 -0.77 -5.15 8.69
C PHE A 464 -1.61 -5.79 7.59
N TRP A 465 -2.64 -5.08 7.15
CA TRP A 465 -3.55 -5.46 6.05
C TRP A 465 -4.37 -4.23 5.61
N HIS A 466 -5.30 -4.39 4.66
CA HIS A 466 -6.06 -3.23 4.15
C HIS A 466 -7.26 -2.80 4.99
N HIS A 467 -8.25 -3.68 5.23
CA HIS A 467 -9.53 -3.34 5.88
C HIS A 467 -9.45 -3.26 7.42
N PRO A 468 -9.58 -2.08 8.05
CA PRO A 468 -9.29 -1.87 9.46
C PRO A 468 -10.32 -2.53 10.40
N PRO A 469 -9.89 -3.25 11.45
CA PRO A 469 -10.81 -3.86 12.40
C PRO A 469 -11.60 -2.81 13.20
N TYR A 470 -11.08 -1.59 13.35
CA TYR A 470 -11.74 -0.46 14.01
C TYR A 470 -11.65 0.78 13.14
N THR A 471 -12.80 1.37 12.77
CA THR A 471 -12.87 2.67 12.12
C THR A 471 -14.30 3.20 12.11
N LYS A 472 -14.44 4.52 12.20
CA LYS A 472 -15.66 5.24 11.79
C LYS A 472 -15.32 6.45 10.90
N GLY A 473 -14.22 6.37 10.15
CA GLY A 473 -13.87 7.32 9.11
C GLY A 473 -14.78 7.17 7.89
N SER A 474 -14.24 7.20 6.68
CA SER A 474 -15.04 6.96 5.47
C SER A 474 -15.69 5.58 5.40
N HIS A 475 -15.26 4.66 6.27
CA HIS A 475 -15.76 3.31 6.41
C HIS A 475 -16.17 3.07 7.87
N ASN A 476 -17.11 2.15 8.06
CA ASN A 476 -17.69 1.84 9.36
C ASN A 476 -17.52 0.35 9.66
N SER A 477 -16.64 0.09 10.63
CA SER A 477 -16.27 -1.25 11.02
C SER A 477 -17.38 -2.03 11.75
N ASP A 478 -18.56 -1.44 11.98
CA ASP A 478 -19.73 -2.14 12.50
C ASP A 478 -20.74 -2.59 11.41
N THR A 479 -20.52 -2.21 10.15
CA THR A 479 -21.46 -2.47 9.05
C THR A 479 -20.84 -3.17 7.85
N GLU A 480 -19.52 -3.19 7.74
CA GLU A 480 -18.79 -3.74 6.60
C GLU A 480 -18.15 -5.08 6.96
N VAL A 481 -18.41 -6.10 6.14
CA VAL A 481 -18.16 -7.51 6.50
C VAL A 481 -16.67 -7.81 6.63
N GLU A 482 -15.83 -7.25 5.77
CA GLU A 482 -14.38 -7.42 5.77
C GLU A 482 -13.80 -6.95 7.11
N LEU A 483 -14.19 -5.75 7.55
CA LEU A 483 -13.73 -5.12 8.79
C LEU A 483 -14.23 -5.90 10.03
N MET A 484 -15.50 -6.32 10.00
CA MET A 484 -16.11 -7.12 11.07
C MET A 484 -15.44 -8.49 11.23
N GLU A 485 -15.16 -9.18 10.12
CA GLU A 485 -14.51 -10.49 10.12
C GLU A 485 -13.05 -10.39 10.54
N MET A 486 -12.31 -9.37 10.11
CA MET A 486 -10.95 -9.14 10.59
C MET A 486 -10.93 -8.89 12.10
N ARG A 487 -11.87 -8.09 12.63
CA ARG A 487 -12.02 -7.90 14.08
C ARG A 487 -12.33 -9.21 14.81
N ALA A 488 -13.30 -9.96 14.30
CA ALA A 488 -13.82 -11.15 14.99
C ALA A 488 -12.91 -12.38 14.90
N ASN A 489 -12.13 -12.52 13.81
CA ASN A 489 -11.40 -13.75 13.50
C ASN A 489 -9.88 -13.61 13.55
N ALA A 490 -9.31 -12.46 13.17
CA ALA A 490 -7.86 -12.26 13.18
C ALA A 490 -7.36 -11.79 14.55
N LEU A 491 -8.06 -10.84 15.18
CA LEU A 491 -7.62 -10.27 16.46
C LEU A 491 -7.48 -11.29 17.58
N PRO A 492 -8.40 -12.25 17.79
CA PRO A 492 -8.21 -13.25 18.85
C PRO A 492 -6.93 -14.07 18.70
N ILE A 493 -6.46 -14.29 17.47
CA ILE A 493 -5.22 -15.03 17.20
C ILE A 493 -4.02 -14.15 17.53
N LEU A 494 -4.04 -12.90 17.06
CA LEU A 494 -2.95 -11.94 17.23
C LEU A 494 -2.79 -11.50 18.71
N GLU A 495 -3.89 -11.18 19.40
CA GLU A 495 -3.89 -10.79 20.82
C GLU A 495 -3.42 -11.95 21.70
N ALA A 496 -3.89 -13.18 21.44
CA ALA A 496 -3.42 -14.37 22.16
C ALA A 496 -1.92 -14.64 21.93
N ALA A 497 -1.37 -14.27 20.78
CA ALA A 497 0.06 -14.35 20.50
C ALA A 497 0.87 -13.15 21.01
N GLY A 498 0.22 -12.09 21.48
CA GLY A 498 0.88 -10.92 22.04
C GLY A 498 1.35 -9.91 21.00
N VAL A 499 0.59 -9.71 19.92
CA VAL A 499 0.79 -8.61 18.96
C VAL A 499 0.94 -7.26 19.67
N ASP A 500 1.75 -6.37 19.09
CA ASP A 500 2.00 -5.04 19.65
C ASP A 500 1.26 -3.95 18.89
N LEU A 501 1.28 -4.05 17.56
CA LEU A 501 0.72 -3.05 16.65
C LEU A 501 0.05 -3.71 15.45
N VAL A 502 -1.14 -3.23 15.13
CA VAL A 502 -1.88 -3.59 13.93
C VAL A 502 -2.12 -2.35 13.08
N LEU A 503 -1.76 -2.43 11.81
CA LEU A 503 -1.84 -1.31 10.86
C LEU A 503 -2.83 -1.63 9.73
N ALA A 504 -3.67 -0.66 9.38
CA ALA A 504 -4.60 -0.79 8.27
C ALA A 504 -4.83 0.52 7.49
N GLY A 505 -5.34 0.40 6.26
CA GLY A 505 -5.69 1.52 5.37
C GLY A 505 -7.21 1.67 5.24
N HIS A 506 -7.69 1.76 4.00
CA HIS A 506 -9.08 1.72 3.53
C HIS A 506 -9.96 2.90 3.96
N SER A 507 -10.01 3.18 5.26
CA SER A 507 -10.63 4.42 5.73
C SER A 507 -9.67 5.58 5.50
N HIS A 508 -10.09 6.55 4.69
CA HIS A 508 -9.24 7.68 4.29
C HIS A 508 -9.12 8.75 5.38
N SER A 509 -8.65 8.32 6.54
CA SER A 509 -8.41 9.10 7.73
C SER A 509 -7.21 8.52 8.49
N TYR A 510 -6.78 9.21 9.55
CA TYR A 510 -5.88 8.63 10.54
C TYR A 510 -6.67 8.36 11.81
N GLU A 511 -6.65 7.13 12.32
CA GLU A 511 -7.27 6.77 13.59
C GLU A 511 -6.32 5.90 14.39
N ARG A 512 -6.24 6.11 15.70
CA ARG A 512 -5.42 5.29 16.59
C ARG A 512 -6.19 4.92 17.83
N SER A 513 -6.15 3.63 18.17
CA SER A 513 -6.78 3.09 19.36
C SER A 513 -6.05 3.40 20.67
N PHE A 514 -6.76 3.19 21.77
CA PHE A 514 -6.17 2.86 23.06
C PHE A 514 -5.35 1.55 22.98
N LEU A 515 -4.69 1.13 24.06
CA LEU A 515 -4.15 -0.23 24.15
C LEU A 515 -5.31 -1.19 24.47
N LEU A 516 -5.68 -2.04 23.52
CA LEU A 516 -6.91 -2.84 23.60
C LEU A 516 -6.65 -4.34 23.63
N ASP A 517 -7.51 -5.06 24.33
CA ASP A 517 -7.53 -6.53 24.37
C ASP A 517 -8.97 -7.06 24.52
N GLY A 518 -9.28 -8.17 23.87
CA GLY A 518 -10.49 -8.94 24.13
C GLY A 518 -11.78 -8.37 23.54
N HIS A 519 -11.71 -7.37 22.65
CA HIS A 519 -12.89 -6.77 22.02
C HIS A 519 -13.08 -7.25 20.58
N TYR A 520 -14.11 -8.07 20.34
CA TYR A 520 -14.36 -8.68 19.03
C TYR A 520 -15.76 -8.40 18.46
N GLY A 521 -16.61 -7.71 19.24
CA GLY A 521 -17.98 -7.37 18.88
C GLY A 521 -18.11 -6.00 18.21
N SER A 522 -19.33 -5.50 18.08
CA SER A 522 -19.58 -4.14 17.57
C SER A 522 -19.08 -3.08 18.53
N SER A 523 -18.87 -1.84 18.04
CA SER A 523 -18.33 -0.75 18.85
C SER A 523 -19.12 -0.46 20.13
N ALA A 524 -20.42 -0.75 20.15
CA ALA A 524 -21.29 -0.59 21.32
C ALA A 524 -21.01 -1.60 22.45
N THR A 525 -20.26 -2.67 22.17
CA THR A 525 -19.90 -3.71 23.16
C THR A 525 -18.56 -3.46 23.84
N LEU A 526 -17.79 -2.48 23.37
CA LEU A 526 -16.55 -2.06 24.01
C LEU A 526 -16.85 -1.53 25.41
N ASN A 527 -16.10 -2.02 26.39
CA ASN A 527 -16.16 -1.55 27.76
C ASN A 527 -14.74 -1.23 28.27
N SER A 528 -14.66 -0.52 29.37
CA SER A 528 -13.40 -0.10 30.00
C SER A 528 -12.46 -1.27 30.34
N GLY A 529 -12.98 -2.47 30.60
CA GLY A 529 -12.16 -3.64 30.90
C GLY A 529 -11.39 -4.18 29.69
N MET A 530 -11.78 -3.78 28.47
CA MET A 530 -11.09 -4.12 27.22
C MET A 530 -10.03 -3.08 26.84
N LYS A 531 -9.94 -1.96 27.57
CA LYS A 531 -8.83 -1.01 27.46
C LYS A 531 -7.77 -1.42 28.49
N VAL A 532 -6.78 -2.19 28.05
CA VAL A 532 -5.64 -2.59 28.91
C VAL A 532 -4.94 -1.36 29.46
N ASP A 533 -4.82 -0.33 28.63
CA ASP A 533 -4.40 1.02 29.01
C ASP A 533 -5.30 2.02 28.25
N GLY A 534 -6.08 2.79 29.02
CA GLY A 534 -7.01 3.81 28.54
C GLY A 534 -6.39 5.19 28.34
N GLY A 535 -5.08 5.31 28.53
CA GLY A 535 -4.33 6.54 28.36
C GLY A 535 -4.01 6.89 26.91
N SER A 536 -3.28 7.99 26.74
CA SER A 536 -2.86 8.56 25.46
C SER A 536 -1.77 7.78 24.72
N GLY A 537 -0.97 6.98 25.44
CA GLY A 537 0.26 6.37 24.93
C GLY A 537 1.41 7.37 24.69
N ARG A 538 1.24 8.65 25.07
CA ARG A 538 2.24 9.70 24.91
C ARG A 538 3.03 9.87 26.22
N GLU A 539 4.35 9.87 26.13
CA GLU A 539 5.22 10.03 27.31
C GLU A 539 5.01 11.34 28.08
N ASP A 540 4.65 12.41 27.38
CA ASP A 540 4.33 13.73 27.93
C ASP A 540 2.82 13.95 28.16
N GLY A 541 2.01 12.90 27.95
CA GLY A 541 0.60 12.83 28.34
C GLY A 541 0.42 11.95 29.57
N THR A 542 -0.42 10.93 29.45
CA THR A 542 -0.67 9.93 30.51
C THR A 542 0.44 8.88 30.65
N GLY A 543 1.46 8.91 29.78
CA GLY A 543 2.55 7.95 29.73
C GLY A 543 2.53 7.07 28.46
N ALA A 544 3.68 6.46 28.16
CA ALA A 544 3.80 5.45 27.12
C ALA A 544 3.07 4.17 27.49
N TYR A 545 2.51 3.49 26.48
CA TYR A 545 1.96 2.14 26.64
C TYR A 545 3.08 1.16 27.00
N ARG A 546 2.76 0.19 27.86
CA ARG A 546 3.76 -0.77 28.36
C ARG A 546 3.30 -2.19 28.18
N LYS A 547 4.23 -3.03 27.74
CA LYS A 547 4.06 -4.47 27.60
C LYS A 547 4.88 -5.16 28.72
N PRO A 548 4.34 -6.21 29.37
CA PRO A 548 4.86 -6.75 30.63
C PRO A 548 6.17 -7.53 30.53
N GLY A 549 6.66 -7.82 29.32
CA GLY A 549 7.87 -8.61 29.11
C GLY A 549 8.66 -8.15 27.89
N PRO A 550 9.88 -8.68 27.70
CA PRO A 550 10.74 -8.33 26.58
C PRO A 550 10.20 -8.86 25.26
N GLY A 551 9.48 -9.99 25.23
CA GLY A 551 8.92 -10.59 24.00
C GLY A 551 7.40 -10.50 23.88
N PRO A 552 6.80 -11.23 22.94
CA PRO A 552 5.35 -11.30 22.77
C PRO A 552 4.72 -11.88 24.05
N THR A 553 3.74 -11.17 24.59
CA THR A 553 3.01 -11.62 25.79
C THR A 553 1.52 -11.69 25.48
N SER A 554 0.97 -12.88 25.67
CA SER A 554 -0.43 -13.20 25.41
C SER A 554 -1.36 -12.22 26.12
N ASN A 555 -2.32 -11.67 25.36
CA ASN A 555 -3.38 -10.79 25.84
C ASN A 555 -2.87 -9.57 26.66
N ALA A 556 -1.69 -9.05 26.29
CA ALA A 556 -1.10 -7.86 26.91
C ALA A 556 -1.51 -6.55 26.21
N GLY A 557 -2.57 -6.60 25.41
CA GLY A 557 -3.12 -5.48 24.64
C GLY A 557 -2.29 -5.04 23.44
N ALA A 558 -2.94 -4.45 22.43
CA ALA A 558 -2.31 -3.97 21.21
C ALA A 558 -2.86 -2.59 20.80
N VAL A 559 -2.06 -1.84 20.03
CA VAL A 559 -2.53 -0.63 19.38
C VAL A 559 -2.99 -0.96 17.96
N TYR A 560 -4.15 -0.45 17.59
CA TYR A 560 -4.75 -0.57 16.27
C TYR A 560 -4.76 0.81 15.61
N ALA A 561 -4.06 0.96 14.48
CA ALA A 561 -3.96 2.22 13.78
C ALA A 561 -4.43 2.11 12.33
N VAL A 562 -5.32 3.03 11.95
CA VAL A 562 -5.73 3.29 10.58
C VAL A 562 -4.87 4.43 10.05
N ALA A 563 -4.14 4.19 8.97
CA ALA A 563 -3.26 5.15 8.30
C ALA A 563 -3.60 5.25 6.80
N GLY A 564 -4.89 5.24 6.46
CA GLY A 564 -5.39 5.20 5.09
C GLY A 564 -5.47 6.55 4.38
N SER A 565 -4.74 7.56 4.85
CA SER A 565 -4.87 8.95 4.39
C SER A 565 -3.63 9.44 3.65
N SER A 566 -2.93 8.57 2.93
CA SER A 566 -1.66 8.94 2.25
C SER A 566 -1.85 9.54 0.86
N GLY A 567 -2.99 9.34 0.20
CA GLY A 567 -3.26 9.88 -1.14
C GLY A 567 -4.53 10.71 -1.28
N LYS A 568 -5.42 10.63 -0.29
CA LYS A 568 -6.69 11.37 -0.17
C LYS A 568 -7.20 11.30 1.26
N VAL A 569 -8.14 12.18 1.60
CA VAL A 569 -8.92 12.09 2.84
C VAL A 569 -10.41 12.14 2.56
N SER A 570 -11.16 11.31 3.26
CA SER A 570 -12.61 11.35 3.30
C SER A 570 -13.04 10.99 4.71
N GLY A 571 -13.78 11.91 5.32
CA GLY A 571 -14.14 11.81 6.74
C GLY A 571 -15.23 10.76 7.00
N GLY A 572 -15.67 10.75 8.25
CA GLY A 572 -16.79 9.96 8.74
C GLY A 572 -17.30 10.53 10.04
N ALA A 573 -17.93 9.69 10.86
CA ALA A 573 -18.29 10.10 12.21
C ALA A 573 -17.04 10.29 13.11
N LEU A 574 -15.94 9.59 12.81
CA LEU A 574 -14.64 9.65 13.50
C LEU A 574 -14.77 9.56 15.03
N ASN A 575 -15.73 8.75 15.49
CA ASN A 575 -16.13 8.64 16.88
C ASN A 575 -16.19 7.17 17.34
N HIS A 576 -15.33 6.32 16.76
CA HIS A 576 -15.26 4.93 17.19
C HIS A 576 -14.69 4.88 18.63
N PRO A 577 -15.39 4.29 19.62
CA PRO A 577 -15.01 4.35 21.04
C PRO A 577 -13.70 3.65 21.39
N ALA A 578 -13.21 2.80 20.48
CA ALA A 578 -11.89 2.20 20.55
C ALA A 578 -10.75 3.21 20.30
N MET A 579 -11.03 4.33 19.63
CA MET A 579 -10.04 5.31 19.21
C MET A 579 -9.73 6.32 20.32
N PHE A 580 -8.45 6.49 20.63
CA PHE A 580 -7.96 7.62 21.40
C PHE A 580 -8.00 8.89 20.56
N VAL A 581 -7.64 8.79 19.28
CA VAL A 581 -7.63 9.92 18.35
C VAL A 581 -8.09 9.47 16.96
N SER A 582 -8.88 10.32 16.32
CA SER A 582 -9.30 10.18 14.93
C SER A 582 -9.19 11.54 14.24
N LEU A 583 -8.44 11.61 13.13
CA LEU A 583 -8.09 12.81 12.38
C LEU A 583 -8.46 12.66 10.91
N ASN A 584 -9.09 13.69 10.35
CA ASN A 584 -9.31 13.78 8.90
C ASN A 584 -8.19 14.61 8.25
N ASN A 585 -6.96 14.14 8.37
CA ASN A 585 -5.76 14.80 7.89
C ASN A 585 -5.02 13.89 6.91
N LEU A 586 -4.54 14.47 5.81
CA LEU A 586 -3.71 13.76 4.85
C LEU A 586 -2.31 13.59 5.47
N GLY A 587 -1.72 12.40 5.35
CA GLY A 587 -0.47 12.08 6.02
C GLY A 587 -0.03 10.63 5.93
N SER A 588 1.08 10.31 6.57
CA SER A 588 1.63 8.96 6.67
C SER A 588 2.21 8.69 8.06
N LEU A 589 2.38 7.41 8.39
CA LEU A 589 2.90 7.00 9.69
C LEU A 589 4.38 6.63 9.59
N VAL A 590 5.17 7.04 10.58
CA VAL A 590 6.57 6.64 10.74
C VAL A 590 6.71 5.86 12.03
N LEU A 591 7.31 4.67 11.94
CA LEU A 591 7.67 3.86 13.10
C LEU A 591 9.18 3.85 13.27
N ASP A 592 9.64 4.08 14.49
CA ASP A 592 11.04 3.93 14.89
C ASP A 592 11.09 2.87 16.01
N VAL A 593 11.69 1.71 15.72
CA VAL A 593 11.90 0.64 16.70
C VAL A 593 13.37 0.61 17.09
N ASP A 594 13.67 0.66 18.39
CA ASP A 594 15.03 0.58 18.92
C ASP A 594 15.04 -0.21 20.24
N GLY A 595 15.56 -1.44 20.19
CA GLY A 595 15.53 -2.38 21.32
C GLY A 595 14.10 -2.55 21.85
N SER A 596 13.90 -2.24 23.14
CA SER A 596 12.61 -2.37 23.81
C SER A 596 11.71 -1.13 23.70
N ARG A 597 11.94 -0.25 22.72
CA ARG A 597 11.11 0.92 22.44
C ARG A 597 10.61 0.91 20.99
N LEU A 598 9.32 1.20 20.82
CA LEU A 598 8.71 1.51 19.52
C LEU A 598 8.01 2.87 19.63
N ASP A 599 8.45 3.83 18.81
CA ASP A 599 7.80 5.13 18.65
C ASP A 599 7.05 5.18 17.32
N ALA A 600 5.82 5.66 17.34
CA ALA A 600 5.02 5.86 16.15
C ALA A 600 4.61 7.34 16.04
N LYS A 601 4.75 7.93 14.86
CA LYS A 601 4.44 9.35 14.59
C LYS A 601 3.63 9.47 13.32
N PHE A 602 2.45 10.09 13.40
CA PHE A 602 1.67 10.45 12.23
C PHE A 602 2.08 11.85 11.76
N LEU A 603 2.67 11.90 10.56
CA LEU A 603 3.10 13.12 9.89
C LEU A 603 2.03 13.54 8.90
N ASP A 604 1.59 14.79 8.95
CA ASP A 604 0.74 15.32 7.88
C ASP A 604 1.54 15.67 6.61
N GLN A 605 0.83 16.09 5.55
CA GLN A 605 1.47 16.46 4.28
C GLN A 605 2.40 17.70 4.34
N THR A 606 2.48 18.38 5.49
CA THR A 606 3.42 19.49 5.72
C THR A 606 4.66 19.06 6.51
N GLY A 607 4.70 17.81 6.97
CA GLY A 607 5.74 17.27 7.85
C GLY A 607 5.50 17.54 9.33
N ALA A 608 4.34 18.09 9.71
CA ALA A 608 3.99 18.31 11.11
C ALA A 608 3.54 17.00 11.77
N VAL A 609 4.07 16.70 12.95
CA VAL A 609 3.60 15.59 13.77
C VAL A 609 2.22 15.95 14.35
N ARG A 610 1.18 15.24 13.92
CA ARG A 610 -0.21 15.47 14.39
C ARG A 610 -0.61 14.55 15.53
N ASP A 611 0.00 13.38 15.58
CA ASP A 611 -0.14 12.43 16.67
C ASP A 611 1.13 11.59 16.81
N TYR A 612 1.35 11.04 17.99
CA TYR A 612 2.35 10.03 18.27
C TYR A 612 1.96 9.21 19.49
N PHE A 613 2.60 8.06 19.63
CA PHE A 613 2.56 7.23 20.82
C PHE A 613 3.86 6.41 20.92
N THR A 614 4.10 5.88 22.11
CA THR A 614 5.26 5.02 22.39
C THR A 614 4.76 3.72 23.03
N LEU A 615 5.29 2.60 22.56
CA LEU A 615 5.20 1.29 23.19
C LEU A 615 6.56 0.96 23.81
N LEU A 616 6.56 0.55 25.07
CA LEU A 616 7.76 0.13 25.79
C LEU A 616 7.62 -1.33 26.25
N LYS A 617 8.69 -2.10 26.04
CA LYS A 617 8.89 -3.45 26.58
C LYS A 617 9.96 -3.42 27.66
N ASP A 618 9.93 -4.38 28.57
CA ASP A 618 10.99 -4.61 29.57
C ASP A 618 11.38 -3.36 30.39
N VAL A 619 10.39 -2.51 30.70
CA VAL A 619 10.56 -1.33 31.56
C VAL A 619 9.70 -1.50 32.80
N ALA A 620 10.29 -1.21 33.96
CA ALA A 620 9.56 -1.22 35.22
C ALA A 620 8.28 -0.36 35.11
N PRO A 621 7.10 -0.89 35.50
CA PRO A 621 5.85 -0.14 35.40
C PRO A 621 5.94 1.14 36.26
N PRO A 622 5.19 2.20 35.90
CA PRO A 622 5.12 3.39 36.73
C PRO A 622 4.57 3.05 38.13
N PRO A 623 4.81 3.87 39.14
CA PRO A 623 4.11 3.73 40.42
C PRO A 623 2.59 3.79 40.24
N ALA A 624 1.85 3.08 41.09
CA ALA A 624 0.39 3.20 41.14
C ALA A 624 -0.02 4.67 41.38
N PRO A 625 -1.17 5.13 40.85
CA PRO A 625 -1.56 6.53 40.93
C PRO A 625 -1.87 6.97 42.37
N ALA A 626 -1.93 8.29 42.59
CA ALA A 626 -2.41 8.83 43.85
C ALA A 626 -3.90 8.52 44.06
N ALA A 627 -4.31 8.32 45.32
CA ALA A 627 -5.71 8.04 45.63
C ALA A 627 -6.59 9.29 45.39
N PRO A 628 -7.79 9.12 44.79
CA PRO A 628 -8.76 10.20 44.66
C PRO A 628 -9.14 10.76 46.03
N GLY A 629 -9.39 12.06 46.11
CA GLY A 629 -9.71 12.75 47.36
C GLY A 629 -11.14 13.28 47.39
N SER A 630 -11.57 13.75 48.56
CA SER A 630 -12.78 14.57 48.70
C SER A 630 -14.04 13.99 48.06
N LEU A 631 -14.20 12.66 48.08
CA LEU A 631 -15.39 12.00 47.55
C LEU A 631 -16.62 12.47 48.34
N SER A 632 -17.64 12.91 47.62
CA SER A 632 -18.94 13.31 48.14
C SER A 632 -20.05 12.50 47.45
N ALA A 633 -21.10 12.20 48.21
CA ALA A 633 -22.29 11.52 47.73
C ALA A 633 -23.53 12.35 48.06
N ALA A 634 -24.34 12.67 47.04
CA ALA A 634 -25.56 13.45 47.17
C ALA A 634 -26.78 12.66 46.67
N THR A 635 -27.80 12.56 47.51
CA THR A 635 -29.08 11.94 47.11
C THR A 635 -29.72 12.75 46.00
N LEU A 636 -30.10 12.09 44.90
CA LEU A 636 -30.79 12.72 43.77
C LEU A 636 -32.27 12.31 43.68
N SER A 637 -32.60 11.08 44.08
CA SER A 637 -33.98 10.58 44.08
C SER A 637 -34.14 9.35 44.99
N ALA A 638 -35.34 8.76 45.00
CA ALA A 638 -35.60 7.45 45.59
C ALA A 638 -34.82 6.29 44.95
N SER A 639 -34.16 6.49 43.78
CA SER A 639 -33.43 5.42 43.08
C SER A 639 -32.06 5.83 42.52
N SER A 640 -31.54 7.02 42.88
CA SER A 640 -30.25 7.50 42.40
C SER A 640 -29.48 8.37 43.39
N ILE A 641 -28.15 8.28 43.34
CA ILE A 641 -27.18 9.07 44.11
C ILE A 641 -26.09 9.57 43.16
N GLY A 642 -25.80 10.87 43.21
CA GLY A 642 -24.70 11.51 42.48
C GLY A 642 -23.42 11.53 43.30
N LEU A 643 -22.28 11.27 42.65
CA LEU A 643 -20.94 11.24 43.25
C LEU A 643 -20.05 12.27 42.56
N THR A 644 -19.19 12.93 43.34
CA THR A 644 -18.11 13.81 42.86
C THR A 644 -16.86 13.62 43.70
N TRP A 645 -15.67 13.65 43.11
CA TRP A 645 -14.39 13.55 43.82
C TRP A 645 -13.35 14.52 43.26
N ALA A 646 -12.26 14.72 44.01
CA ALA A 646 -11.06 15.38 43.54
C ALA A 646 -10.15 14.35 42.89
N ASP A 647 -9.76 14.64 41.65
CA ASP A 647 -8.65 13.95 41.01
C ASP A 647 -7.33 14.48 41.58
N ASN A 648 -6.52 13.57 42.11
CA ASN A 648 -5.21 13.88 42.68
C ASN A 648 -4.09 13.19 41.91
N ALA A 649 -4.42 12.46 40.85
CA ALA A 649 -3.46 11.78 40.00
C ALA A 649 -3.34 12.51 38.67
N SER A 650 -2.24 12.27 37.96
CA SER A 650 -2.02 12.75 36.59
C SER A 650 -1.44 11.63 35.71
N THR A 651 -1.54 10.39 36.19
CA THR A 651 -0.85 9.21 35.67
C THR A 651 -1.77 7.99 35.70
N GLU A 652 -3.06 8.21 35.92
CA GLU A 652 -4.11 7.21 35.98
C GLU A 652 -4.71 7.00 34.59
N ASP A 653 -5.01 5.74 34.29
CA ASP A 653 -5.71 5.35 33.07
C ASP A 653 -7.23 5.42 33.27
N GLY A 654 -7.67 5.54 34.54
CA GLY A 654 -9.06 5.69 34.92
C GLY A 654 -9.36 5.51 36.41
N PHE A 655 -10.64 5.46 36.73
CA PHE A 655 -11.16 5.29 38.09
C PHE A 655 -12.09 4.09 38.22
N VAL A 656 -12.04 3.38 39.35
CA VAL A 656 -13.02 2.36 39.70
C VAL A 656 -13.88 2.85 40.86
N VAL A 657 -15.20 2.86 40.65
CA VAL A 657 -16.20 3.20 41.67
C VAL A 657 -16.69 1.89 42.32
N SER A 658 -16.54 1.78 43.64
CA SER A 658 -17.14 0.69 44.41
C SER A 658 -18.31 1.19 45.26
N ARG A 659 -19.33 0.36 45.43
CA ARG A 659 -20.52 0.62 46.25
C ARG A 659 -20.76 -0.51 47.25
N ALA A 660 -21.19 -0.14 48.45
CA ALA A 660 -21.74 -1.05 49.46
C ALA A 660 -23.16 -0.63 49.84
N THR A 661 -24.03 -1.61 50.11
CA THR A 661 -25.43 -1.38 50.55
C THR A 661 -25.52 -1.61 52.05
N GLY A 662 -26.10 -0.67 52.80
CA GLY A 662 -26.40 -0.85 54.23
C GLY A 662 -25.19 -1.16 55.12
N GLY A 663 -23.99 -0.71 54.73
CA GLY A 663 -22.74 -1.03 55.45
C GLY A 663 -22.16 -2.43 55.17
N GLY A 664 -22.67 -3.13 54.15
CA GLY A 664 -22.11 -4.41 53.68
C GLY A 664 -20.77 -4.30 52.96
N ALA A 665 -20.38 -5.35 52.24
CA ALA A 665 -19.16 -5.37 51.45
C ALA A 665 -19.23 -4.43 50.23
N PHE A 666 -18.10 -3.81 49.89
CA PHE A 666 -17.97 -3.04 48.66
C PHE A 666 -17.80 -3.98 47.45
N GLY A 667 -18.59 -3.75 46.41
CA GLY A 667 -18.38 -4.31 45.08
C GLY A 667 -18.15 -3.20 44.05
N ASP A 668 -17.33 -3.46 43.04
CA ASP A 668 -17.09 -2.52 41.94
C ASP A 668 -18.35 -2.42 41.06
N ILE A 669 -18.76 -1.19 40.73
CA ILE A 669 -20.00 -0.92 39.99
C ILE A 669 -19.78 -0.13 38.70
N ALA A 670 -18.61 0.49 38.54
CA ALA A 670 -18.22 1.19 37.32
C ALA A 670 -16.69 1.32 37.26
N THR A 671 -16.16 1.29 36.05
CA THR A 671 -14.82 1.75 35.71
C THR A 671 -14.99 2.90 34.72
N LEU A 672 -14.29 4.00 34.97
CA LEU A 672 -14.42 5.27 34.27
C LEU A 672 -13.08 5.61 33.64
N ASP A 673 -13.10 6.36 32.53
CA ASP A 673 -11.89 6.84 31.87
C ASP A 673 -11.12 7.84 32.78
N ALA A 674 -9.87 8.14 32.40
CA ALA A 674 -9.03 9.15 33.06
C ALA A 674 -9.72 10.53 33.14
N ASP A 675 -9.28 11.38 34.07
CA ASP A 675 -9.81 12.73 34.34
C ASP A 675 -11.31 12.82 34.72
N VAL A 676 -12.05 11.70 34.79
CA VAL A 676 -13.45 11.70 35.22
C VAL A 676 -13.53 11.98 36.71
N THR A 677 -14.32 12.98 37.10
CA THR A 677 -14.47 13.42 38.50
C THR A 677 -15.89 13.31 39.06
N ALA A 678 -16.83 12.72 38.30
CA ALA A 678 -18.21 12.55 38.71
C ALA A 678 -18.85 11.27 38.16
N PHE A 679 -19.81 10.71 38.90
CA PHE A 679 -20.56 9.51 38.50
C PHE A 679 -21.95 9.49 39.14
N THR A 680 -22.97 9.00 38.44
CA THR A 680 -24.31 8.81 39.03
C THR A 680 -24.63 7.33 39.17
N SER A 681 -24.83 6.87 40.41
CA SER A 681 -25.29 5.51 40.69
C SER A 681 -26.82 5.44 40.63
N THR A 682 -27.36 4.67 39.70
CA THR A 682 -28.81 4.51 39.48
C THR A 682 -29.30 3.10 39.86
N GLY A 683 -30.62 2.88 39.81
CA GLY A 683 -31.23 1.58 40.10
C GLY A 683 -31.15 1.19 41.57
N LEU A 684 -31.09 2.18 42.45
CA LEU A 684 -30.97 1.99 43.89
C LEU A 684 -32.33 1.72 44.53
N THR A 685 -32.33 1.01 45.66
CA THR A 685 -33.51 0.81 46.50
C THR A 685 -33.79 2.08 47.28
N ALA A 686 -35.05 2.47 47.38
CA ALA A 686 -35.48 3.65 48.12
C ALA A 686 -35.27 3.49 49.64
N ALA A 687 -35.19 4.61 50.36
CA ALA A 687 -34.92 4.65 51.80
C ALA A 687 -33.70 3.81 52.24
N THR A 688 -32.70 3.66 51.38
CA THR A 688 -31.56 2.75 51.60
C THR A 688 -30.27 3.54 51.57
N THR A 689 -29.42 3.34 52.60
CA THR A 689 -28.10 3.96 52.67
C THR A 689 -27.09 3.18 51.84
N TYR A 690 -26.36 3.89 51.00
CA TYR A 690 -25.24 3.37 50.23
C TYR A 690 -23.95 4.07 50.62
N SER A 691 -22.86 3.31 50.62
CA SER A 691 -21.50 3.80 50.82
C SER A 691 -20.72 3.65 49.52
N PHE A 692 -19.92 4.65 49.19
CA PHE A 692 -19.12 4.71 47.96
C PHE A 692 -17.66 4.98 48.28
N ARG A 693 -16.78 4.44 47.44
CA ARG A 693 -15.35 4.74 47.41
C ARG A 693 -14.89 4.72 45.97
N VAL A 694 -13.85 5.49 45.67
CA VAL A 694 -13.25 5.56 44.33
C VAL A 694 -11.76 5.30 44.45
N ARG A 695 -11.18 4.54 43.53
CA ARG A 695 -9.71 4.40 43.41
C ARG A 695 -9.30 4.72 41.97
N ALA A 696 -8.13 5.33 41.81
CA ALA A 696 -7.49 5.47 40.52
C ALA A 696 -6.71 4.19 40.19
N PHE A 697 -6.46 3.92 38.92
CA PHE A 697 -5.59 2.82 38.51
C PHE A 697 -4.76 3.19 37.29
N ASN A 698 -3.60 2.56 37.18
CA ASN A 698 -2.84 2.48 35.94
C ASN A 698 -2.22 1.09 35.83
N ILE A 699 -1.40 0.86 34.80
CA ILE A 699 -0.63 -0.38 34.65
C ILE A 699 0.32 -0.70 35.82
N GLY A 700 0.70 0.30 36.62
CA GLY A 700 1.44 0.16 37.87
C GLY A 700 0.64 -0.37 39.06
N GLY A 701 -0.68 -0.45 38.92
CA GLY A 701 -1.62 -0.94 39.92
C GLY A 701 -2.69 0.08 40.30
N SER A 702 -3.54 -0.30 41.25
CA SER A 702 -4.56 0.60 41.81
C SER A 702 -3.98 1.45 42.95
N SER A 703 -4.43 2.69 43.04
CA SER A 703 -4.22 3.54 44.21
C SER A 703 -4.90 2.96 45.46
N GLY A 704 -4.63 3.58 46.61
CA GLY A 704 -5.54 3.47 47.75
C GLY A 704 -6.95 3.97 47.40
N ASN A 705 -7.95 3.57 48.18
CA ASN A 705 -9.30 4.12 48.02
C ASN A 705 -9.36 5.58 48.54
N SER A 706 -10.26 6.37 47.98
CA SER A 706 -10.71 7.64 48.53
C SER A 706 -11.29 7.48 49.93
N ASN A 707 -11.67 8.61 50.56
CA ASN A 707 -12.59 8.56 51.69
C ASN A 707 -13.90 7.85 51.29
N THR A 708 -14.54 7.20 52.26
CA THR A 708 -15.89 6.66 52.06
C THR A 708 -16.91 7.79 52.14
N ALA A 709 -17.76 7.92 51.13
CA ALA A 709 -18.90 8.83 51.13
C ALA A 709 -20.21 8.05 51.24
N THR A 710 -21.18 8.56 51.99
CA THR A 710 -22.47 7.90 52.20
C THR A 710 -23.63 8.81 51.85
N ALA A 711 -24.68 8.24 51.26
CA ALA A 711 -25.95 8.91 51.05
C ALA A 711 -27.11 7.91 51.14
N THR A 712 -28.27 8.39 51.55
CA THR A 712 -29.50 7.59 51.67
C THR A 712 -30.47 8.04 50.60
N THR A 713 -30.92 7.12 49.75
CA THR A 713 -31.96 7.41 48.77
C THR A 713 -33.23 7.91 49.45
N GLU A 714 -33.99 8.75 48.75
CA GLU A 714 -35.22 9.30 49.31
C GLU A 714 -36.20 8.19 49.69
N THR A 715 -37.03 8.44 50.70
CA THR A 715 -38.18 7.58 50.97
C THR A 715 -39.16 7.65 49.80
N PRO A 716 -39.74 6.54 49.35
CA PRO A 716 -40.85 6.58 48.40
C PRO A 716 -41.96 7.49 48.93
N PRO A 717 -42.70 8.20 48.07
CA PRO A 717 -43.87 8.95 48.50
C PRO A 717 -44.85 8.02 49.24
N ALA A 718 -45.23 8.39 50.47
CA ALA A 718 -46.06 7.54 51.35
C ALA A 718 -47.47 7.30 50.80
N SER A 719 -47.96 8.16 49.91
CA SER A 719 -49.23 8.04 49.21
C SER A 719 -49.29 9.00 48.04
N LEU A 720 -49.98 8.63 46.96
CA LEU A 720 -50.34 9.56 45.90
C LEU A 720 -51.63 10.31 46.26
N ALA A 721 -51.64 11.62 46.05
CA ALA A 721 -52.85 12.41 46.21
C ALA A 721 -53.86 12.04 45.12
N ALA A 722 -55.11 11.76 45.50
CA ALA A 722 -56.16 11.47 44.55
C ALA A 722 -56.42 12.68 43.63
N PRO A 723 -56.62 12.47 42.31
CA PRO A 723 -57.10 13.53 41.42
C PRO A 723 -58.39 14.13 41.97
N SER A 724 -58.58 15.43 41.81
CA SER A 724 -59.76 16.13 42.34
C SER A 724 -60.50 16.92 41.28
N GLY A 725 -61.73 17.34 41.58
CA GLY A 725 -62.51 18.18 40.67
C GLY A 725 -62.74 17.50 39.32
N LEU A 726 -62.88 16.17 39.30
CA LEU A 726 -63.25 15.47 38.06
C LEU A 726 -64.59 16.02 37.59
N THR A 727 -64.66 16.38 36.32
CA THR A 727 -65.84 16.85 35.60
C THR A 727 -65.97 16.09 34.29
N ALA A 728 -67.19 15.86 33.84
CA ALA A 728 -67.48 15.19 32.58
C ALA A 728 -68.46 16.03 31.76
N LYS A 729 -68.12 16.26 30.48
CA LYS A 729 -68.95 17.01 29.54
C LYS A 729 -69.26 16.14 28.32
N ALA A 730 -70.55 15.89 28.10
CA ALA A 730 -71.01 15.19 26.90
C ALA A 730 -70.75 16.01 25.63
N GLY A 731 -70.10 15.38 24.65
CA GLY A 731 -69.92 15.89 23.30
C GLY A 731 -71.17 15.70 22.42
N THR A 732 -71.05 16.07 21.15
CA THR A 732 -72.15 16.04 20.17
C THR A 732 -72.33 14.68 19.48
N THR A 733 -71.31 13.82 19.47
CA THR A 733 -71.29 12.56 18.70
C THR A 733 -70.84 11.37 19.57
N GLY A 734 -71.60 11.06 20.63
CA GLY A 734 -71.32 9.86 21.45
C GLY A 734 -69.94 9.89 22.13
N SER A 735 -69.56 11.04 22.67
CA SER A 735 -68.31 11.21 23.40
C SER A 735 -68.51 11.95 24.71
N VAL A 736 -67.57 11.78 25.64
CA VAL A 736 -67.49 12.48 26.92
C VAL A 736 -66.06 12.96 27.11
N THR A 737 -65.88 14.26 27.32
CA THR A 737 -64.60 14.82 27.73
C THR A 737 -64.55 14.96 29.24
N LEU A 738 -63.56 14.32 29.85
CA LEU A 738 -63.22 14.35 31.26
C LEU A 738 -62.16 15.41 31.50
N ASN A 739 -62.30 16.19 32.56
CA ASN A 739 -61.24 17.09 33.04
C ASN A 739 -61.10 16.94 34.55
N TRP A 740 -59.88 16.88 35.06
CA TRP A 740 -59.58 16.79 36.49
C TRP A 740 -58.40 17.68 36.87
N THR A 741 -58.30 17.97 38.16
CA THR A 741 -57.15 18.64 38.77
C THR A 741 -56.18 17.59 39.26
N ASP A 742 -54.98 17.65 38.72
CA ASP A 742 -53.83 16.92 39.22
C ASP A 742 -53.40 17.48 40.59
N ARG A 743 -53.12 16.58 41.53
CA ARG A 743 -52.78 16.89 42.92
C ARG A 743 -51.48 16.23 43.38
N SER A 744 -50.86 15.43 42.53
CA SER A 744 -49.63 14.72 42.84
C SER A 744 -48.54 15.26 41.92
N THR A 745 -47.27 15.10 42.31
CA THR A 745 -46.11 15.47 41.48
C THR A 745 -45.16 14.29 41.32
N THR A 746 -45.62 13.10 41.70
CA THR A 746 -44.81 11.88 41.83
C THR A 746 -45.46 10.68 41.15
N GLU A 747 -46.61 10.89 40.52
CA GLU A 747 -47.30 9.90 39.68
C GLU A 747 -46.59 9.76 38.34
N ASP A 748 -46.52 8.54 37.83
CA ASP A 748 -46.06 8.24 36.47
C ASP A 748 -47.23 8.16 35.47
N ARG A 749 -48.48 8.07 35.97
CA ARG A 749 -49.68 7.89 35.15
C ARG A 749 -50.99 8.26 35.86
N PHE A 750 -52.06 8.42 35.08
CA PHE A 750 -53.45 8.35 35.55
C PHE A 750 -54.21 7.18 34.92
N GLU A 751 -54.99 6.49 35.74
CA GLU A 751 -55.87 5.38 35.35
C GLU A 751 -57.32 5.86 35.38
N LEU A 752 -58.01 5.74 34.25
CA LEU A 752 -59.39 6.18 34.06
C LEU A 752 -60.32 4.97 33.99
N GLU A 753 -61.41 5.05 34.72
CA GLU A 753 -62.44 4.02 34.72
C GLU A 753 -63.82 4.59 34.39
N ARG A 754 -64.63 3.76 33.72
CA ARG A 754 -66.02 4.02 33.37
C ARG A 754 -66.92 2.95 33.94
N SER A 755 -68.13 3.34 34.32
CA SER A 755 -69.24 2.46 34.68
C SER A 755 -70.50 2.84 33.91
N ASP A 756 -71.27 1.83 33.51
CA ASP A 756 -72.53 1.98 32.76
C ASP A 756 -73.76 1.87 33.69
N ASP A 757 -73.59 1.36 34.91
CA ASP A 757 -74.63 1.18 35.94
C ASP A 757 -74.43 2.07 37.18
N GLY A 758 -73.28 2.74 37.29
CA GLY A 758 -72.87 3.57 38.42
C GLY A 758 -72.29 2.77 39.59
N VAL A 759 -72.13 1.46 39.46
CA VAL A 759 -71.66 0.55 40.52
C VAL A 759 -70.40 -0.20 40.07
N SER A 760 -70.43 -0.79 38.88
CA SER A 760 -69.37 -1.63 38.33
C SER A 760 -68.49 -0.80 37.39
N PHE A 761 -67.26 -0.50 37.82
CA PHE A 761 -66.30 0.28 37.04
C PHE A 761 -65.29 -0.61 36.33
N ALA A 762 -64.99 -0.30 35.08
CA ALA A 762 -63.97 -0.94 34.26
C ALA A 762 -62.95 0.09 33.77
N ALA A 763 -61.68 -0.30 33.70
CA ALA A 763 -60.61 0.53 33.14
C ALA A 763 -60.87 0.79 31.65
N ILE A 764 -60.78 2.06 31.26
CA ILE A 764 -60.95 2.49 29.86
C ILE A 764 -59.64 3.01 29.26
N ARG A 765 -58.76 3.59 30.09
CA ARG A 765 -57.49 4.14 29.61
C ARG A 765 -56.50 4.37 30.75
N THR A 766 -55.22 4.23 30.42
CA THR A 766 -54.10 4.82 31.17
C THR A 766 -53.46 5.93 30.35
N VAL A 767 -53.21 7.08 30.98
CA VAL A 767 -52.54 8.25 30.38
C VAL A 767 -51.28 8.61 31.17
N PRO A 768 -50.25 9.23 30.56
CA PRO A 768 -49.02 9.62 31.28
C PRO A 768 -49.27 10.61 32.43
N ALA A 769 -48.27 10.78 33.29
CA ALA A 769 -48.21 11.83 34.32
C ALA A 769 -48.60 13.22 33.79
N ASP A 770 -49.04 14.10 34.68
CA ASP A 770 -49.48 15.48 34.37
C ASP A 770 -50.68 15.62 33.41
N THR A 771 -51.25 14.51 32.92
CA THR A 771 -52.46 14.57 32.07
C THR A 771 -53.66 15.04 32.90
N ARG A 772 -54.39 16.03 32.39
CA ARG A 772 -55.55 16.65 33.09
C ARG A 772 -56.88 16.51 32.36
N THR A 773 -56.87 15.88 31.18
CA THR A 773 -58.04 15.77 30.33
C THR A 773 -58.00 14.49 29.49
N PHE A 774 -59.17 13.91 29.21
CA PHE A 774 -59.30 12.74 28.36
C PHE A 774 -60.67 12.72 27.67
N THR A 775 -60.76 12.33 26.41
CA THR A 775 -62.04 12.18 25.70
C THR A 775 -62.33 10.72 25.43
N ASP A 776 -63.34 10.18 26.11
CA ASP A 776 -63.93 8.88 25.84
C ASP A 776 -64.91 8.99 24.67
N SER A 777 -64.78 8.14 23.65
CA SER A 777 -65.53 8.23 22.39
C SER A 777 -66.18 6.89 22.03
N GLY A 778 -67.18 6.91 21.14
CA GLY A 778 -67.88 5.69 20.71
C GLY A 778 -68.97 5.23 21.70
N LEU A 779 -69.45 6.14 22.53
CA LEU A 779 -70.48 5.90 23.54
C LEU A 779 -71.88 5.90 22.93
N GLN A 780 -72.76 5.07 23.50
CA GLN A 780 -74.17 5.07 23.11
C GLN A 780 -74.83 6.39 23.49
N ARG A 781 -75.71 6.90 22.62
CA ARG A 781 -76.41 8.18 22.82
C ARG A 781 -77.52 8.04 23.86
N ARG A 782 -77.80 9.13 24.59
CA ARG A 782 -78.83 9.24 25.63
C ARG A 782 -78.66 8.25 26.79
N GLN A 783 -77.47 7.71 26.98
CA GLN A 783 -77.13 6.79 28.08
C GLN A 783 -76.36 7.53 29.17
N ASN A 784 -76.50 7.05 30.41
CA ASN A 784 -75.73 7.57 31.55
C ASN A 784 -74.41 6.80 31.65
N TYR A 785 -73.34 7.52 31.94
CA TYR A 785 -72.03 6.96 32.25
C TYR A 785 -71.48 7.61 33.51
N TRP A 786 -70.72 6.85 34.29
CA TRP A 786 -70.03 7.30 35.49
C TRP A 786 -68.52 7.15 35.31
N TYR A 787 -67.76 8.16 35.71
CA TYR A 787 -66.31 8.15 35.56
C TYR A 787 -65.62 8.43 36.89
N ARG A 788 -64.46 7.80 37.08
CA ARG A 788 -63.51 8.08 38.17
C ARG A 788 -62.08 7.93 37.67
N VAL A 789 -61.16 8.70 38.25
CA VAL A 789 -59.74 8.71 37.86
C VAL A 789 -58.86 8.56 39.10
N ARG A 790 -57.76 7.83 39.01
CA ARG A 790 -56.73 7.76 40.08
C ARG A 790 -55.33 7.93 39.50
N GLY A 791 -54.39 8.44 40.28
CA GLY A 791 -52.97 8.48 39.92
C GLY A 791 -52.25 7.18 40.27
N GLY A 792 -51.18 6.86 39.55
CA GLY A 792 -50.31 5.69 39.80
C GLY A 792 -48.83 6.05 39.73
N ALA A 793 -47.98 5.35 40.49
CA ALA A 793 -46.52 5.48 40.49
C ALA A 793 -45.90 4.11 40.81
N GLY A 794 -45.31 3.43 39.82
CA GLY A 794 -44.94 2.02 39.96
C GLY A 794 -46.14 1.17 40.40
N SER A 795 -45.99 0.43 41.52
CA SER A 795 -47.06 -0.37 42.13
C SER A 795 -48.04 0.43 43.01
N LEU A 796 -47.76 1.70 43.31
CA LEU A 796 -48.63 2.55 44.11
C LEU A 796 -49.77 3.11 43.27
N THR A 797 -50.96 3.22 43.87
CA THR A 797 -52.11 3.92 43.29
C THR A 797 -52.72 4.85 44.35
N SER A 798 -53.21 6.01 43.92
CA SER A 798 -54.00 6.91 44.77
C SER A 798 -55.40 6.33 45.00
N PRO A 799 -56.15 6.81 46.01
CA PRO A 799 -57.60 6.72 45.98
C PRO A 799 -58.15 7.33 44.68
N TYR A 800 -59.35 6.92 44.26
CA TYR A 800 -60.01 7.54 43.12
C TYR A 800 -60.51 8.96 43.45
N SER A 801 -60.65 9.77 42.41
CA SER A 801 -61.36 11.05 42.42
C SER A 801 -62.82 10.90 42.84
N ASN A 802 -63.52 12.03 42.94
CA ASN A 802 -64.99 12.01 42.92
C ASN A 802 -65.51 11.29 41.67
N VAL A 803 -66.62 10.56 41.81
CA VAL A 803 -67.33 9.96 40.67
C VAL A 803 -68.19 11.03 40.01
N VAL A 804 -68.13 11.15 38.68
CA VAL A 804 -69.02 12.04 37.91
C VAL A 804 -69.96 11.26 37.03
N LYS A 805 -71.24 11.63 37.06
CA LYS A 805 -72.27 11.12 36.16
C LYS A 805 -72.48 12.09 35.01
N VAL A 806 -72.58 11.56 33.79
CA VAL A 806 -72.91 12.35 32.60
C VAL A 806 -73.86 11.56 31.70
N LYS A 807 -74.79 12.25 31.04
CA LYS A 807 -75.66 11.66 30.01
C LYS A 807 -75.20 12.12 28.63
N THR A 808 -74.94 11.18 27.73
CA THR A 808 -74.59 11.49 26.34
C THR A 808 -75.77 12.10 25.58
N ARG A 809 -75.50 12.99 24.61
CA ARG A 809 -76.53 13.75 23.87
C ARG A 809 -77.23 12.96 22.77
#